data_AF-A0A3Q3VSZ0-F1
#
_entry.id   AF-A0A3Q3VSZ0-F1
#
_cell.length_a   1.000
_cell.length_b   1.000
_cell.length_c   1.000
_cell.angle_alpha   90.00
_cell.angle_beta   90.00
_cell.angle_gamma   90.00
#
_symmetry.space_group_name_H-M   'P 1'
#
loop_
_entity.id
_entity.type
_entity.pdbx_description
1 polymer ?
#
loop_
_entity_poly.entity_id
_entity_poly.type
_entity_poly.pdbx_seq_one_letter_code
_entity_poly.pdbx_strand_id
1 'polypeptide(L)'
;MSGTSIQRAVLDFSPGTRDNGNKENNVPTLRLIQFSKAPFLTFGTVKLGTSKSAVLQVENPTDDAEAEVTVEKIPAGKGFSVDHRTFTIQPQGSFSLTVTWTPAEEGGIRELIIFNANGVLKHQVVLLGRAEKLHSDRLAKIQRCYRRCKTQKTEKENRAAKVIQAVFKKWYNDKLSERTAAAIRIQSWYKMQKCLNQYRKIKMSTVFIQAQYRGHAQRRCFQMKRLQLHSALVIQRAFRGRAVRKQVANMKRATVIIQRWFRACVERDVRRQTFVQMRCAAITLQATYRGKVARKSLKRQHDAATVIQAAFRKYAAQKQYLLLRKAASVVQQKCRATILARKTKKDYVALRNAAITIQANWRGRYRSKKAAALVIQRHYRAFVYGAETRRVYLHVREACVTVQAGFRGMRVRKELKKRNTAATIIQSSVRMFLCRKQYFLLQSSAIIIQSRYRAFIACKTQQNEYRALKKAAITIQAAHRGFRVRDGLKKRHNAARAIQAQFRMHRMRMVYLAMCLSAVIIQRYYRSCVLQRQERENFLKARHSAVVLQAAFRGHCVRSSITKMHKAVTVIQANYKRYKQQSAFRRQRWAACVLQQRFRAQRRRNVELQHYQEVRQAVITLQAAVRGMKSRKITKERYHAASVVQRAYRAYSERKQYLILKSSVLTIQRKYRATRRQYLEDRRKVIKAQRSAKRWLSHRHKAASVIQQAIRKFLLLRRQRRVQQGITRAQALWRGHCSRRLNDNLKVVKLRHRLREVSADVREEDKLCNKTSSALNYLLQYKQFSYILEALKNLETATRLSPECCERLVESGATNVIFTLIRCCNRSVPCMEVITFSIQILLNLSKYHKTTEAVYSVENSVETLLDLLQRYREKAGDKVAEKGGSIFTKACFLLALLLQDKHRAVEVMKLPKVLDRIHSIYRLTARKHKMDAERTVVKQKMNLSINGSFFVQATPLGFNTLSLVSRFVPDWVLTKDKLKDIVDPLRAIKMVANTLSIVL
;
A
#
# COMPACT_ATOMS: atom_id res chain seq x y z
N MET A 1 -29.48 -3.81 -61.53
CA MET A 1 -29.30 -3.11 -62.83
C MET A 1 -28.68 -4.09 -63.82
N SER A 2 -28.90 -3.86 -65.12
CA SER A 2 -28.64 -4.76 -66.24
C SER A 2 -27.17 -4.80 -66.70
N GLY A 3 -26.83 -5.80 -67.53
CA GLY A 3 -25.47 -6.05 -68.05
C GLY A 3 -25.22 -7.53 -68.35
N THR A 4 -26.02 -8.16 -69.22
CA THR A 4 -25.68 -8.47 -70.64
C THR A 4 -24.67 -9.60 -70.84
N SER A 5 -25.20 -10.78 -71.19
CA SER A 5 -24.47 -11.92 -71.75
C SER A 5 -24.51 -11.88 -73.29
N ILE A 6 -23.39 -12.14 -73.96
CA ILE A 6 -23.32 -12.31 -75.43
C ILE A 6 -22.51 -13.58 -75.73
N GLN A 7 -22.97 -14.37 -76.71
CA GLN A 7 -22.38 -15.63 -77.13
C GLN A 7 -22.49 -15.77 -78.66
N ARG A 8 -21.34 -15.96 -79.34
CA ARG A 8 -21.19 -16.34 -80.75
C ARG A 8 -19.80 -16.98 -80.93
N ALA A 9 -19.48 -17.76 -81.95
CA ALA A 9 -20.19 -18.76 -82.76
C ALA A 9 -19.20 -19.21 -83.87
N VAL A 10 -18.96 -20.51 -84.03
CA VAL A 10 -18.21 -21.10 -85.17
C VAL A 10 -18.81 -22.47 -85.50
N LEU A 11 -18.84 -22.84 -86.79
CA LEU A 11 -19.36 -24.09 -87.34
C LEU A 11 -18.36 -24.64 -88.38
N ASP A 12 -18.33 -25.97 -88.56
CA ASP A 12 -17.50 -26.71 -89.54
C ASP A 12 -18.38 -27.58 -90.48
N PHE A 13 -17.85 -28.01 -91.65
CA PHE A 13 -18.60 -28.74 -92.70
C PHE A 13 -17.73 -29.77 -93.49
N SER A 14 -18.07 -31.08 -93.44
CA SER A 14 -18.00 -32.19 -94.46
C SER A 14 -16.76 -32.42 -95.40
N PRO A 15 -16.67 -33.44 -96.32
CA PRO A 15 -17.20 -34.83 -96.47
C PRO A 15 -16.02 -35.89 -96.44
N GLY A 16 -15.93 -37.12 -97.03
CA GLY A 16 -16.80 -38.13 -97.68
C GLY A 16 -16.10 -38.95 -98.83
N THR A 17 -16.21 -40.30 -98.91
CA THR A 17 -15.54 -41.18 -99.95
C THR A 17 -16.27 -42.51 -100.31
N ARG A 18 -15.84 -43.23 -101.38
CA ARG A 18 -16.48 -44.42 -102.06
C ARG A 18 -15.49 -45.55 -102.50
N ASP A 19 -15.98 -46.61 -103.19
CA ASP A 19 -15.40 -47.97 -103.41
C ASP A 19 -15.49 -48.49 -104.90
N ASN A 20 -14.73 -49.53 -105.36
CA ASN A 20 -14.84 -50.19 -106.72
C ASN A 20 -13.89 -51.40 -107.09
N GLY A 21 -14.21 -52.18 -108.16
CA GLY A 21 -13.38 -53.25 -108.85
C GLY A 21 -14.14 -53.96 -110.03
N ASN A 22 -13.71 -54.99 -110.81
CA ASN A 22 -12.42 -55.68 -111.16
C ASN A 22 -12.62 -56.62 -112.43
N LYS A 23 -11.59 -57.17 -113.15
CA LYS A 23 -11.73 -58.05 -114.38
C LYS A 23 -10.43 -58.75 -114.92
N GLU A 24 -10.44 -60.01 -115.43
CA GLU A 24 -9.42 -60.58 -116.38
C GLU A 24 -9.73 -61.99 -117.02
N ASN A 25 -8.90 -62.43 -118.00
CA ASN A 25 -8.74 -63.76 -118.69
C ASN A 25 -9.27 -63.97 -120.15
N ASN A 26 -8.35 -64.29 -121.09
CA ASN A 26 -8.56 -65.01 -122.37
C ASN A 26 -7.17 -65.41 -123.00
N VAL A 27 -7.07 -66.47 -123.81
CA VAL A 27 -5.79 -66.99 -124.37
C VAL A 27 -5.45 -66.39 -125.76
N PRO A 28 -4.19 -66.04 -126.07
CA PRO A 28 -3.79 -65.49 -127.38
C PRO A 28 -3.45 -66.56 -128.43
N THR A 29 -4.07 -66.45 -129.61
CA THR A 29 -3.93 -67.39 -130.73
C THR A 29 -3.56 -66.67 -132.04
N LEU A 30 -2.68 -67.28 -132.84
CA LEU A 30 -2.28 -66.87 -134.19
C LEU A 30 -2.84 -67.86 -135.22
N ARG A 31 -3.44 -67.37 -136.31
CA ARG A 31 -3.95 -68.21 -137.41
C ARG A 31 -3.08 -68.11 -138.64
N LEU A 32 -2.77 -69.22 -139.28
CA LEU A 32 -1.95 -69.28 -140.50
C LEU A 32 -2.79 -69.00 -141.75
N ILE A 33 -3.41 -67.83 -141.80
CA ILE A 33 -4.15 -67.32 -142.96
C ILE A 33 -3.57 -66.00 -143.45
N GLN A 34 -3.69 -65.76 -144.76
CA GLN A 34 -3.27 -64.49 -145.35
C GLN A 34 -4.01 -63.33 -144.64
N PHE A 35 -3.26 -62.32 -144.19
CA PHE A 35 -3.74 -61.18 -143.37
C PHE A 35 -4.25 -61.52 -141.95
N SER A 36 -3.81 -62.61 -141.34
CA SER A 36 -4.05 -62.89 -139.91
C SER A 36 -3.65 -61.73 -138.98
N LYS A 37 -4.47 -61.40 -137.98
CA LYS A 37 -4.16 -60.37 -136.99
C LYS A 37 -3.15 -60.87 -135.94
N ALA A 38 -2.06 -60.11 -135.74
CA ALA A 38 -1.04 -60.41 -134.73
C ALA A 38 -1.59 -60.36 -133.29
N PRO A 39 -1.47 -61.43 -132.48
CA PRO A 39 -1.86 -61.43 -131.07
C PRO A 39 -0.81 -60.78 -130.16
N PHE A 40 -1.21 -60.48 -128.92
CA PHE A 40 -0.36 -59.92 -127.87
C PHE A 40 -0.09 -60.96 -126.77
N LEU A 41 1.17 -61.06 -126.35
CA LEU A 41 1.63 -61.91 -125.25
C LEU A 41 2.25 -61.04 -124.15
N THR A 42 1.70 -61.11 -122.94
CA THR A 42 2.08 -60.20 -121.83
C THR A 42 2.70 -60.97 -120.66
N PHE A 43 3.83 -60.46 -120.16
CA PHE A 43 4.56 -61.03 -119.03
C PHE A 43 4.27 -60.28 -117.72
N GLY A 44 3.80 -59.03 -117.79
CA GLY A 44 3.55 -58.19 -116.61
C GLY A 44 4.84 -57.74 -115.92
N THR A 45 4.80 -57.52 -114.61
CA THR A 45 5.98 -57.12 -113.81
C THR A 45 6.78 -58.34 -113.36
N VAL A 46 8.06 -58.39 -113.75
CA VAL A 46 9.02 -59.47 -113.46
C VAL A 46 10.24 -58.88 -112.75
N LYS A 47 10.78 -59.54 -111.72
CA LYS A 47 11.91 -58.97 -110.95
C LYS A 47 13.24 -59.24 -111.68
N LEU A 48 14.17 -58.29 -111.58
CA LEU A 48 15.51 -58.44 -112.16
C LEU A 48 16.18 -59.73 -111.67
N GLY A 49 16.70 -60.54 -112.60
CA GLY A 49 17.28 -61.85 -112.30
C GLY A 49 16.27 -63.00 -112.12
N THR A 50 15.00 -62.82 -112.49
CA THR A 50 13.99 -63.91 -112.56
C THR A 50 13.35 -63.98 -113.94
N SER A 51 12.96 -65.17 -114.38
CA SER A 51 12.33 -65.41 -115.68
C SER A 51 10.82 -65.68 -115.56
N LYS A 52 10.07 -65.51 -116.65
CA LYS A 52 8.64 -65.85 -116.74
C LYS A 52 8.27 -66.29 -118.15
N SER A 53 7.41 -67.30 -118.26
CA SER A 53 6.95 -67.89 -119.53
C SER A 53 5.47 -67.63 -119.79
N ALA A 54 5.06 -67.63 -121.07
CA ALA A 54 3.68 -67.51 -121.53
C ALA A 54 3.48 -68.30 -122.84
N VAL A 55 2.27 -68.82 -123.07
CA VAL A 55 1.96 -69.70 -124.20
C VAL A 55 1.20 -68.96 -125.30
N LEU A 56 1.56 -69.24 -126.55
CA LEU A 56 0.91 -68.80 -127.78
C LEU A 56 0.39 -70.04 -128.52
N GLN A 57 -0.88 -70.05 -128.91
CA GLN A 57 -1.42 -71.09 -129.80
C GLN A 57 -1.27 -70.65 -131.26
N VAL A 58 -0.90 -71.58 -132.15
CA VAL A 58 -0.76 -71.36 -133.60
C VAL A 58 -1.65 -72.38 -134.31
N GLU A 59 -2.61 -71.93 -135.12
CA GLU A 59 -3.60 -72.76 -135.81
C GLU A 59 -3.35 -72.79 -137.33
N ASN A 60 -3.35 -73.98 -137.94
CA ASN A 60 -3.38 -74.16 -139.39
C ASN A 60 -4.81 -74.52 -139.85
N PRO A 61 -5.56 -73.62 -140.50
CA PRO A 61 -6.94 -73.88 -140.90
C PRO A 61 -7.11 -74.21 -142.39
N THR A 62 -6.05 -74.59 -143.12
CA THR A 62 -6.19 -75.12 -144.50
C THR A 62 -6.49 -76.62 -144.48
N ASP A 63 -7.40 -77.08 -145.34
CA ASP A 63 -7.87 -78.48 -145.36
C ASP A 63 -6.95 -79.41 -146.16
N ASP A 64 -6.32 -78.91 -147.22
CA ASP A 64 -5.63 -79.76 -148.22
C ASP A 64 -4.10 -79.86 -148.05
N ALA A 65 -3.52 -79.13 -147.09
CA ALA A 65 -2.06 -79.00 -146.96
C ALA A 65 -1.57 -78.84 -145.51
N GLU A 66 -0.44 -79.50 -145.21
CA GLU A 66 0.35 -79.22 -144.00
C GLU A 66 1.00 -77.83 -144.07
N ALA A 67 1.17 -77.20 -142.90
CA ALA A 67 1.91 -75.95 -142.75
C ALA A 67 3.22 -76.18 -141.98
N GLU A 68 4.36 -76.13 -142.66
CA GLU A 68 5.67 -76.01 -142.02
C GLU A 68 5.88 -74.56 -141.56
N VAL A 69 5.98 -74.37 -140.24
CA VAL A 69 6.13 -73.07 -139.61
C VAL A 69 7.54 -72.93 -139.05
N THR A 70 8.24 -71.86 -139.43
CA THR A 70 9.58 -71.51 -138.93
C THR A 70 9.55 -70.18 -138.18
N VAL A 71 10.31 -70.06 -137.08
CA VAL A 71 10.47 -68.82 -136.31
C VAL A 71 11.65 -68.03 -136.90
N GLU A 72 11.36 -67.15 -137.85
CA GLU A 72 12.37 -66.37 -138.57
C GLU A 72 13.14 -65.40 -137.65
N LYS A 73 12.48 -64.79 -136.66
CA LYS A 73 13.14 -63.77 -135.80
C LYS A 73 12.57 -63.71 -134.39
N ILE A 74 13.46 -63.71 -133.40
CA ILE A 74 13.18 -63.49 -131.97
C ILE A 74 14.26 -62.56 -131.34
N PRO A 75 13.88 -61.56 -130.51
CA PRO A 75 14.84 -60.61 -129.93
C PRO A 75 15.54 -61.17 -128.68
N ALA A 76 16.39 -62.18 -128.88
CA ALA A 76 17.15 -62.84 -127.82
C ALA A 76 18.04 -61.89 -126.99
N GLY A 77 18.60 -60.86 -127.62
CA GLY A 77 19.38 -59.80 -126.93
C GLY A 77 18.58 -58.94 -125.94
N LYS A 78 17.26 -59.08 -125.88
CA LYS A 78 16.37 -58.49 -124.86
C LYS A 78 15.78 -59.52 -123.89
N GLY A 79 16.37 -60.71 -123.85
CA GLY A 79 16.05 -61.77 -122.89
C GLY A 79 14.86 -62.65 -123.27
N PHE A 80 14.48 -62.71 -124.55
CA PHE A 80 13.37 -63.53 -125.05
C PHE A 80 13.84 -64.84 -125.71
N SER A 81 13.16 -65.95 -125.42
CA SER A 81 13.39 -67.27 -126.04
C SER A 81 12.07 -68.00 -126.35
N VAL A 82 12.11 -68.97 -127.26
CA VAL A 82 11.03 -69.91 -127.59
C VAL A 82 11.51 -71.35 -127.42
N ASP A 83 10.58 -72.27 -127.15
CA ASP A 83 10.85 -73.71 -127.04
C ASP A 83 11.10 -74.38 -128.42
N HIS A 84 10.29 -74.07 -129.43
CA HIS A 84 10.43 -74.62 -130.79
C HIS A 84 10.78 -73.52 -131.81
N ARG A 85 11.54 -73.90 -132.85
CA ARG A 85 11.90 -73.00 -133.98
C ARG A 85 11.34 -73.43 -135.33
N THR A 86 11.11 -74.73 -135.53
CA THR A 86 10.45 -75.27 -136.72
C THR A 86 9.47 -76.35 -136.27
N PHE A 87 8.26 -76.35 -136.81
CA PHE A 87 7.23 -77.35 -136.52
C PHE A 87 6.23 -77.40 -137.69
N THR A 88 5.80 -78.60 -138.08
CA THR A 88 4.69 -78.79 -139.02
C THR A 88 3.35 -78.84 -138.27
N ILE A 89 2.32 -78.26 -138.86
CA ILE A 89 0.94 -78.35 -138.38
C ILE A 89 0.08 -78.99 -139.46
N GLN A 90 -0.55 -80.12 -139.12
CA GLN A 90 -1.53 -80.82 -139.96
C GLN A 90 -2.71 -79.92 -140.34
N PRO A 91 -3.46 -80.24 -141.42
CA PRO A 91 -4.73 -79.62 -141.74
C PRO A 91 -5.69 -79.54 -140.54
N GLN A 92 -6.36 -78.40 -140.39
CA GLN A 92 -7.17 -78.01 -139.22
C GLN A 92 -6.50 -78.17 -137.84
N GLY A 93 -5.18 -78.37 -137.78
CA GLY A 93 -4.43 -78.59 -136.55
C GLY A 93 -4.07 -77.32 -135.77
N SER A 94 -3.62 -77.48 -134.53
CA SER A 94 -3.01 -76.39 -133.77
C SER A 94 -1.82 -76.84 -132.93
N PHE A 95 -0.84 -75.96 -132.77
CA PHE A 95 0.39 -76.16 -132.01
C PHE A 95 0.50 -75.11 -130.89
N SER A 96 1.09 -75.46 -129.75
CA SER A 96 1.31 -74.54 -128.64
C SER A 96 2.80 -74.24 -128.46
N LEU A 97 3.17 -72.96 -128.56
CA LEU A 97 4.53 -72.46 -128.47
C LEU A 97 4.73 -71.68 -127.16
N THR A 98 5.78 -72.00 -126.39
CA THR A 98 6.10 -71.28 -125.15
C THR A 98 7.15 -70.22 -125.38
N VAL A 99 6.83 -68.95 -125.09
CA VAL A 99 7.77 -67.83 -125.09
C VAL A 99 8.19 -67.52 -123.65
N THR A 100 9.48 -67.31 -123.39
CA THR A 100 10.02 -66.98 -122.06
C THR A 100 10.77 -65.65 -122.10
N TRP A 101 10.61 -64.82 -121.06
CA TRP A 101 11.32 -63.55 -120.88
C TRP A 101 12.13 -63.51 -119.58
N THR A 102 13.33 -62.93 -119.63
CA THR A 102 14.20 -62.67 -118.46
C THR A 102 14.78 -61.25 -118.53
N PRO A 103 14.29 -60.27 -117.74
CA PRO A 103 14.79 -58.90 -117.77
C PRO A 103 16.19 -58.74 -117.15
N ALA A 104 17.10 -58.11 -117.91
CA ALA A 104 18.42 -57.68 -117.46
C ALA A 104 18.45 -56.22 -116.95
N GLU A 105 17.56 -55.36 -117.45
CA GLU A 105 17.53 -53.91 -117.20
C GLU A 105 16.21 -53.48 -116.52
N GLU A 106 16.24 -52.42 -115.70
CA GLU A 106 15.06 -51.91 -114.98
C GLU A 106 14.26 -50.97 -115.90
N GLY A 107 12.96 -51.22 -116.10
CA GLY A 107 12.15 -50.50 -117.09
C GLY A 107 11.02 -51.34 -117.68
N GLY A 108 10.37 -50.82 -118.74
CA GLY A 108 9.33 -51.53 -119.51
C GLY A 108 9.78 -51.83 -120.94
N ILE A 109 9.27 -52.92 -121.54
CA ILE A 109 9.69 -53.40 -122.86
C ILE A 109 8.50 -53.79 -123.76
N ARG A 110 8.67 -53.62 -125.08
CA ARG A 110 7.77 -54.06 -126.14
C ARG A 110 8.57 -54.54 -127.35
N GLU A 111 8.28 -55.74 -127.85
CA GLU A 111 9.05 -56.39 -128.93
C GLU A 111 8.14 -57.22 -129.87
N LEU A 112 8.71 -57.79 -130.95
CA LEU A 112 8.02 -58.64 -131.94
C LEU A 112 8.71 -59.99 -132.17
N ILE A 113 7.92 -61.04 -132.44
CA ILE A 113 8.37 -62.31 -133.05
C ILE A 113 7.81 -62.41 -134.48
N ILE A 114 8.61 -62.94 -135.41
CA ILE A 114 8.21 -63.19 -136.80
C ILE A 114 8.28 -64.70 -137.08
N PHE A 115 7.25 -65.21 -137.74
CA PHE A 115 7.12 -66.58 -138.23
C PHE A 115 7.03 -66.58 -139.76
N ASN A 116 7.51 -67.64 -140.43
CA ASN A 116 7.31 -67.88 -141.85
C ASN A 116 6.70 -69.28 -142.07
N ALA A 117 5.54 -69.34 -142.73
CA ALA A 117 4.79 -70.57 -143.02
C ALA A 117 4.91 -70.94 -144.51
N ASN A 118 5.25 -72.20 -144.79
CA ASN A 118 5.47 -72.77 -146.12
C ASN A 118 6.41 -71.93 -147.00
N GLY A 119 7.40 -71.27 -146.38
CA GLY A 119 8.39 -70.40 -147.02
C GLY A 119 7.88 -69.04 -147.53
N VAL A 120 6.56 -68.87 -147.70
CA VAL A 120 5.94 -67.75 -148.43
C VAL A 120 5.21 -66.75 -147.51
N LEU A 121 4.56 -67.21 -146.43
CA LEU A 121 3.66 -66.38 -145.63
C LEU A 121 4.28 -65.99 -144.28
N LYS A 122 4.51 -64.68 -144.09
CA LYS A 122 5.07 -64.15 -142.83
C LYS A 122 3.98 -63.68 -141.85
N HIS A 123 4.01 -64.22 -140.64
CA HIS A 123 3.10 -63.90 -139.53
C HIS A 123 3.85 -63.26 -138.36
N GLN A 124 3.16 -62.54 -137.46
CA GLN A 124 3.78 -61.75 -136.39
C GLN A 124 3.05 -61.84 -135.05
N VAL A 125 3.77 -61.65 -133.93
CA VAL A 125 3.26 -61.66 -132.54
C VAL A 125 3.95 -60.57 -131.71
N VAL A 126 3.24 -59.92 -130.78
CA VAL A 126 3.76 -58.80 -129.95
C VAL A 126 4.03 -59.24 -128.51
N LEU A 127 5.18 -58.85 -127.94
CA LEU A 127 5.61 -59.16 -126.57
C LEU A 127 5.62 -57.90 -125.67
N LEU A 128 5.26 -58.01 -124.38
CA LEU A 128 5.16 -56.87 -123.42
C LEU A 128 5.55 -57.23 -121.96
N GLY A 129 6.30 -56.38 -121.24
CA GLY A 129 6.66 -56.58 -119.82
C GLY A 129 7.32 -55.38 -119.09
N ARG A 130 7.56 -55.49 -117.77
CA ARG A 130 8.26 -54.48 -116.91
C ARG A 130 9.14 -55.13 -115.81
N ALA A 131 10.20 -54.46 -115.35
CA ALA A 131 11.02 -54.87 -114.20
C ALA A 131 11.36 -53.75 -113.19
N GLU A 132 11.56 -54.12 -111.91
CA GLU A 132 11.72 -53.23 -110.72
C GLU A 132 12.64 -53.82 -109.61
N LYS A 133 13.21 -52.98 -108.72
CA LYS A 133 14.22 -53.32 -107.68
C LYS A 133 13.80 -52.98 -106.22
N LEU A 134 14.49 -53.54 -105.21
CA LEU A 134 14.10 -53.55 -103.78
C LEU A 134 14.85 -52.57 -102.85
N HIS A 135 14.22 -52.21 -101.70
CA HIS A 135 14.79 -51.36 -100.64
C HIS A 135 14.37 -51.82 -99.22
N SER A 136 15.10 -51.42 -98.15
CA SER A 136 15.02 -52.06 -96.81
C SER A 136 14.24 -51.26 -95.74
N ASP A 137 13.17 -51.86 -95.20
CA ASP A 137 12.15 -51.17 -94.37
C ASP A 137 12.47 -51.01 -92.86
N ARG A 138 13.62 -51.49 -92.36
CA ARG A 138 13.89 -51.48 -90.90
C ARG A 138 14.16 -50.08 -90.32
N LEU A 139 14.94 -49.22 -91.00
CA LEU A 139 15.32 -47.89 -90.46
C LEU A 139 14.12 -46.95 -90.30
N ALA A 140 13.19 -46.95 -91.26
CA ALA A 140 12.07 -46.01 -91.31
C ALA A 140 11.03 -46.21 -90.18
N LYS A 141 10.97 -47.42 -89.59
CA LYS A 141 10.16 -47.72 -88.39
C LYS A 141 10.82 -47.18 -87.11
N ILE A 142 12.13 -47.36 -86.96
CA ILE A 142 12.88 -46.89 -85.77
C ILE A 142 12.82 -45.35 -85.67
N GLN A 143 13.07 -44.63 -86.77
CA GLN A 143 13.04 -43.16 -86.75
C GLN A 143 11.63 -42.60 -86.44
N ARG A 144 10.55 -43.21 -86.96
CA ARG A 144 9.18 -42.84 -86.61
C ARG A 144 8.88 -43.10 -85.13
N CYS A 145 9.32 -44.23 -84.59
CA CYS A 145 9.18 -44.56 -83.17
C CYS A 145 9.90 -43.54 -82.27
N TYR A 146 11.15 -43.19 -82.59
CA TYR A 146 11.93 -42.20 -81.84
C TYR A 146 11.28 -40.81 -81.85
N ARG A 147 10.82 -40.33 -83.02
CA ARG A 147 10.10 -39.03 -83.11
C ARG A 147 8.82 -39.03 -82.26
N ARG A 148 8.01 -40.10 -82.32
CA ARG A 148 6.78 -40.25 -81.51
C ARG A 148 7.07 -40.35 -80.01
N CYS A 149 8.16 -41.01 -79.63
CA CYS A 149 8.60 -41.06 -78.23
C CYS A 149 9.08 -39.69 -77.73
N LYS A 150 9.79 -38.92 -78.57
CA LYS A 150 10.26 -37.56 -78.21
C LYS A 150 9.09 -36.59 -78.01
N THR A 151 8.06 -36.61 -78.87
CA THR A 151 6.86 -35.77 -78.67
C THR A 151 6.01 -36.24 -77.49
N GLN A 152 5.84 -37.54 -77.26
CA GLN A 152 5.17 -38.02 -76.04
C GLN A 152 5.94 -37.66 -74.76
N LYS A 153 7.27 -37.59 -74.79
CA LYS A 153 8.07 -37.13 -73.66
C LYS A 153 7.84 -35.65 -73.38
N THR A 154 7.95 -34.78 -74.40
CA THR A 154 7.71 -33.33 -74.20
C THR A 154 6.25 -33.01 -73.89
N GLU A 155 5.27 -33.78 -74.37
CA GLU A 155 3.88 -33.68 -73.91
C GLU A 155 3.73 -34.04 -72.43
N LYS A 156 4.35 -35.12 -71.96
CA LYS A 156 4.32 -35.52 -70.54
C LYS A 156 4.98 -34.45 -69.66
N GLU A 157 6.11 -33.90 -70.09
CA GLU A 157 6.81 -32.81 -69.41
C GLU A 157 5.97 -31.53 -69.38
N ASN A 158 5.33 -31.14 -70.49
CA ASN A 158 4.42 -29.99 -70.55
C ASN A 158 3.13 -30.18 -69.74
N ARG A 159 2.57 -31.40 -69.70
CA ARG A 159 1.42 -31.74 -68.83
C ARG A 159 1.84 -31.67 -67.35
N ALA A 160 3.00 -32.21 -67.01
CA ALA A 160 3.54 -32.11 -65.65
C ALA A 160 3.79 -30.65 -65.24
N ALA A 161 4.39 -29.83 -66.10
CA ALA A 161 4.58 -28.40 -65.87
C ALA A 161 3.25 -27.66 -65.66
N LYS A 162 2.24 -27.91 -66.50
CA LYS A 162 0.89 -27.33 -66.33
C LYS A 162 0.22 -27.77 -65.02
N VAL A 163 0.35 -29.05 -64.62
CA VAL A 163 -0.15 -29.55 -63.33
C VAL A 163 0.57 -28.89 -62.15
N ILE A 164 1.90 -28.80 -62.18
CA ILE A 164 2.71 -28.14 -61.14
C ILE A 164 2.33 -26.66 -61.04
N GLN A 165 2.18 -25.96 -62.16
CA GLN A 165 1.73 -24.55 -62.20
C GLN A 165 0.30 -24.39 -61.65
N ALA A 166 -0.63 -25.28 -61.99
CA ALA A 166 -2.00 -25.24 -61.47
C ALA A 166 -2.05 -25.52 -59.95
N VAL A 167 -1.31 -26.53 -59.48
CA VAL A 167 -1.18 -26.85 -58.04
C VAL A 167 -0.51 -25.70 -57.29
N PHE A 168 0.55 -25.10 -57.82
CA PHE A 168 1.21 -23.94 -57.22
C PHE A 168 0.29 -22.71 -57.19
N LYS A 169 -0.43 -22.41 -58.27
CA LYS A 169 -1.38 -21.29 -58.33
C LYS A 169 -2.54 -21.47 -57.37
N LYS A 170 -3.06 -22.71 -57.23
CA LYS A 170 -4.04 -23.06 -56.20
C LYS A 170 -3.47 -22.86 -54.79
N TRP A 171 -2.32 -23.48 -54.48
CA TRP A 171 -1.66 -23.35 -53.18
C TRP A 171 -1.36 -21.89 -52.81
N TYR A 172 -0.91 -21.07 -53.77
CA TYR A 172 -0.64 -19.65 -53.57
C TYR A 172 -1.93 -18.88 -53.25
N ASN A 173 -3.01 -19.13 -53.99
CA ASN A 173 -4.32 -18.52 -53.72
C ASN A 173 -4.89 -18.96 -52.37
N ASP A 174 -4.79 -20.24 -52.03
CA ASP A 174 -5.21 -20.79 -50.74
C ASP A 174 -4.40 -20.12 -49.61
N LYS A 175 -3.08 -20.02 -49.74
CA LYS A 175 -2.20 -19.36 -48.75
C LYS A 175 -2.42 -17.85 -48.66
N LEU A 176 -2.79 -17.19 -49.76
CA LEU A 176 -3.19 -15.79 -49.76
C LEU A 176 -4.53 -15.61 -49.05
N SER A 177 -5.49 -16.51 -49.24
CA SER A 177 -6.79 -16.50 -48.56
C SER A 177 -6.66 -16.73 -47.05
N GLU A 178 -5.76 -17.62 -46.61
CA GLU A 178 -5.43 -17.78 -45.19
C GLU A 178 -4.84 -16.48 -44.61
N ARG A 179 -3.93 -15.82 -45.34
CA ARG A 179 -3.29 -14.57 -44.91
C ARG A 179 -4.29 -13.43 -44.81
N THR A 180 -5.20 -13.27 -45.79
CA THR A 180 -6.24 -12.24 -45.74
C THR A 180 -7.29 -12.55 -44.68
N ALA A 181 -7.71 -13.80 -44.51
CA ALA A 181 -8.60 -14.23 -43.42
C ALA A 181 -7.97 -13.99 -42.04
N ALA A 182 -6.68 -14.28 -41.86
CA ALA A 182 -5.95 -13.97 -40.63
C ALA A 182 -5.88 -12.46 -40.37
N ALA A 183 -5.57 -11.66 -41.40
CA ALA A 183 -5.58 -10.20 -41.30
C ALA A 183 -6.97 -9.64 -40.94
N ILE A 184 -8.04 -10.15 -41.56
CA ILE A 184 -9.43 -9.78 -41.25
C ILE A 184 -9.80 -10.17 -39.81
N ARG A 185 -9.37 -11.33 -39.31
CA ARG A 185 -9.57 -11.76 -37.92
C ARG A 185 -8.82 -10.87 -36.92
N ILE A 186 -7.60 -10.45 -37.23
CA ILE A 186 -6.83 -9.50 -36.42
C ILE A 186 -7.47 -8.10 -36.45
N GLN A 187 -7.86 -7.60 -37.63
CA GLN A 187 -8.49 -6.29 -37.78
C GLN A 187 -9.87 -6.21 -37.11
N SER A 188 -10.71 -7.25 -37.23
CA SER A 188 -12.02 -7.33 -36.58
C SER A 188 -11.89 -7.47 -35.06
N TRP A 189 -10.96 -8.28 -34.57
CA TRP A 189 -10.60 -8.33 -33.14
C TRP A 189 -10.13 -6.96 -32.62
N TYR A 190 -9.28 -6.25 -33.37
CA TYR A 190 -8.80 -4.91 -32.99
C TYR A 190 -9.92 -3.87 -33.00
N LYS A 191 -10.80 -3.86 -34.02
CA LYS A 191 -11.99 -3.01 -34.10
C LYS A 191 -12.92 -3.27 -32.91
N MET A 192 -13.19 -4.54 -32.60
CA MET A 192 -13.97 -4.96 -31.42
C MET A 192 -13.31 -4.49 -30.12
N GLN A 193 -12.01 -4.72 -29.93
CA GLN A 193 -11.29 -4.34 -28.70
C GLN A 193 -11.21 -2.81 -28.52
N LYS A 194 -11.09 -2.04 -29.61
CA LYS A 194 -11.19 -0.57 -29.60
C LYS A 194 -12.58 -0.12 -29.12
N CYS A 195 -13.65 -0.67 -29.71
CA CYS A 195 -15.03 -0.41 -29.32
C CYS A 195 -15.29 -0.79 -27.84
N LEU A 196 -14.86 -1.98 -27.43
CA LEU A 196 -15.04 -2.51 -26.07
C LEU A 196 -14.30 -1.66 -25.02
N ASN A 197 -13.12 -1.14 -25.34
CA ASN A 197 -12.41 -0.17 -24.49
C ASN A 197 -13.11 1.20 -24.45
N GLN A 198 -13.73 1.65 -25.55
CA GLN A 198 -14.49 2.89 -25.59
C GLN A 198 -15.79 2.79 -24.79
N TYR A 199 -16.53 1.68 -24.91
CA TYR A 199 -17.66 1.32 -24.05
C TYR A 199 -17.25 1.22 -22.57
N ARG A 200 -16.10 0.61 -22.25
CA ARG A 200 -15.57 0.58 -20.87
C ARG A 200 -15.32 1.98 -20.32
N LYS A 201 -14.73 2.89 -21.10
CA LYS A 201 -14.54 4.30 -20.69
C LYS A 201 -15.88 4.97 -20.37
N ILE A 202 -16.86 4.87 -21.27
CA ILE A 202 -18.21 5.42 -21.09
C ILE A 202 -18.86 4.84 -19.83
N LYS A 203 -18.88 3.51 -19.68
CA LYS A 203 -19.46 2.81 -18.53
C LYS A 203 -18.84 3.23 -17.20
N MET A 204 -17.51 3.41 -17.15
CA MET A 204 -16.82 3.89 -15.95
C MET A 204 -17.16 5.35 -15.62
N SER A 205 -17.24 6.23 -16.63
CA SER A 205 -17.71 7.61 -16.44
C SER A 205 -19.15 7.67 -15.95
N THR A 206 -20.07 6.90 -16.54
CA THR A 206 -21.47 6.81 -16.08
C THR A 206 -21.56 6.29 -14.65
N VAL A 207 -20.81 5.25 -14.28
CA VAL A 207 -20.77 4.73 -12.90
C VAL A 207 -20.19 5.77 -11.92
N PHE A 208 -19.17 6.53 -12.32
CA PHE A 208 -18.61 7.62 -11.50
C PHE A 208 -19.63 8.74 -11.29
N ILE A 209 -20.31 9.19 -12.34
CA ILE A 209 -21.36 10.22 -12.26
C ILE A 209 -22.52 9.74 -11.38
N GLN A 210 -23.01 8.50 -11.57
CA GLN A 210 -24.04 7.91 -10.72
C GLN A 210 -23.58 7.79 -9.25
N ALA A 211 -22.33 7.44 -8.98
CA ALA A 211 -21.79 7.36 -7.62
C ALA A 211 -21.68 8.74 -6.96
N GLN A 212 -21.23 9.75 -7.70
CA GLN A 212 -21.18 11.14 -7.20
C GLN A 212 -22.59 11.70 -6.97
N TYR A 213 -23.54 11.43 -7.85
CA TYR A 213 -24.95 11.84 -7.68
C TYR A 213 -25.59 11.16 -6.47
N ARG A 214 -25.47 9.83 -6.33
CA ARG A 214 -25.93 9.09 -5.13
C ARG A 214 -25.29 9.63 -3.85
N GLY A 215 -23.99 9.92 -3.88
CA GLY A 215 -23.28 10.57 -2.77
C GLY A 215 -23.77 11.99 -2.47
N HIS A 216 -24.07 12.79 -3.49
CA HIS A 216 -24.61 14.14 -3.35
C HIS A 216 -26.03 14.13 -2.78
N ALA A 217 -26.92 13.28 -3.29
CA ALA A 217 -28.27 13.09 -2.77
C ALA A 217 -28.26 12.65 -1.29
N GLN A 218 -27.38 11.71 -0.93
CA GLN A 218 -27.21 11.26 0.46
C GLN A 218 -26.68 12.39 1.37
N ARG A 219 -25.72 13.19 0.89
CA ARG A 219 -25.20 14.38 1.60
C ARG A 219 -26.30 15.44 1.79
N ARG A 220 -27.09 15.74 0.76
CA ARG A 220 -28.23 16.68 0.82
C ARG A 220 -29.30 16.18 1.81
N CYS A 221 -29.65 14.90 1.78
CA CYS A 221 -30.60 14.29 2.74
C CYS A 221 -30.09 14.39 4.19
N PHE A 222 -28.82 14.07 4.43
CA PHE A 222 -28.20 14.23 5.75
C PHE A 222 -28.18 15.69 6.21
N GLN A 223 -27.85 16.63 5.33
CA GLN A 223 -27.80 18.05 5.65
C GLN A 223 -29.19 18.64 5.95
N MET A 224 -30.24 18.22 5.22
CA MET A 224 -31.63 18.56 5.53
C MET A 224 -32.05 18.02 6.91
N LYS A 225 -31.78 16.73 7.21
CA LYS A 225 -32.06 16.14 8.52
C LYS A 225 -31.29 16.82 9.65
N ARG A 226 -30.03 17.21 9.41
CA ARG A 226 -29.22 17.97 10.37
C ARG A 226 -29.77 19.37 10.62
N LEU A 227 -30.30 20.04 9.60
CA LEU A 227 -30.98 21.33 9.74
C LEU A 227 -32.29 21.18 10.52
N GLN A 228 -33.13 20.19 10.19
CA GLN A 228 -34.36 19.87 10.94
C GLN A 228 -34.08 19.60 12.43
N LEU A 229 -33.09 18.74 12.72
CA LEU A 229 -32.65 18.47 14.10
C LEU A 229 -32.07 19.69 14.79
N HIS A 230 -31.33 20.56 14.07
CA HIS A 230 -30.79 21.78 14.65
C HIS A 230 -31.90 22.79 14.99
N SER A 231 -32.86 23.02 14.09
CA SER A 231 -34.02 23.87 14.35
C SER A 231 -34.87 23.33 15.51
N ALA A 232 -35.11 22.02 15.55
CA ALA A 232 -35.80 21.37 16.67
C ALA A 232 -35.03 21.57 17.99
N LEU A 233 -33.71 21.40 18.00
CA LEU A 233 -32.87 21.59 19.20
C LEU A 233 -32.84 23.06 19.64
N VAL A 234 -32.81 24.01 18.71
CA VAL A 234 -32.93 25.46 19.00
C VAL A 234 -34.30 25.79 19.62
N ILE A 235 -35.40 25.26 19.07
CA ILE A 235 -36.75 25.43 19.61
C ILE A 235 -36.87 24.79 21.00
N GLN A 236 -36.38 23.57 21.18
CA GLN A 236 -36.35 22.87 22.48
C GLN A 236 -35.50 23.62 23.52
N ARG A 237 -34.34 24.16 23.13
CA ARG A 237 -33.48 24.97 24.00
C ARG A 237 -34.15 26.29 24.38
N ALA A 238 -34.83 26.95 23.43
CA ALA A 238 -35.59 28.17 23.68
C ALA A 238 -36.78 27.91 24.61
N PHE A 239 -37.52 26.81 24.40
CA PHE A 239 -38.66 26.40 25.23
C PHE A 239 -38.23 26.01 26.64
N ARG A 240 -37.22 25.14 26.80
CA ARG A 240 -36.64 24.79 28.11
C ARG A 240 -36.11 26.04 28.84
N GLY A 241 -35.42 26.92 28.12
CA GLY A 241 -34.96 28.21 28.66
C GLY A 241 -36.12 29.14 29.08
N ARG A 242 -37.25 29.14 28.36
CA ARG A 242 -38.46 29.89 28.72
C ARG A 242 -39.15 29.27 29.94
N ALA A 243 -39.22 27.94 30.04
CA ALA A 243 -39.79 27.22 31.17
C ALA A 243 -39.01 27.51 32.46
N VAL A 244 -37.68 27.34 32.45
CA VAL A 244 -36.81 27.66 33.60
C VAL A 244 -36.90 29.15 33.95
N ARG A 245 -36.90 30.07 32.97
CA ARG A 245 -37.12 31.50 33.26
C ARG A 245 -38.49 31.79 33.87
N LYS A 246 -39.56 31.11 33.46
CA LYS A 246 -40.90 31.23 34.08
C LYS A 246 -40.88 30.70 35.52
N GLN A 247 -40.26 29.56 35.76
CA GLN A 247 -40.09 28.98 37.10
C GLN A 247 -39.30 29.92 38.02
N VAL A 248 -38.16 30.44 37.58
CA VAL A 248 -37.36 31.42 38.34
C VAL A 248 -38.10 32.74 38.54
N ALA A 249 -38.88 33.22 37.57
CA ALA A 249 -39.70 34.43 37.74
C ALA A 249 -40.90 34.24 38.68
N ASN A 250 -41.45 33.02 38.76
CA ASN A 250 -42.47 32.66 39.76
C ASN A 250 -41.83 32.51 41.14
N MET A 251 -40.68 31.84 41.25
CA MET A 251 -39.92 31.70 42.49
C MET A 251 -39.53 33.06 43.04
N LYS A 252 -38.95 33.96 42.23
CA LYS A 252 -38.65 35.35 42.63
C LYS A 252 -39.90 36.12 43.07
N ARG A 253 -41.06 35.91 42.45
CA ARG A 253 -42.32 36.51 42.91
C ARG A 253 -42.76 35.97 44.26
N ALA A 254 -42.68 34.65 44.48
CA ALA A 254 -42.96 34.04 45.78
C ALA A 254 -41.97 34.56 46.86
N THR A 255 -40.68 34.65 46.55
CA THR A 255 -39.67 35.24 47.44
C THR A 255 -39.99 36.70 47.77
N VAL A 256 -40.39 37.53 46.79
CA VAL A 256 -40.78 38.94 47.04
C VAL A 256 -42.08 39.03 47.86
N ILE A 257 -43.04 38.13 47.67
CA ILE A 257 -44.27 38.07 48.49
C ILE A 257 -43.92 37.68 49.93
N ILE A 258 -43.09 36.64 50.13
CA ILE A 258 -42.63 36.20 51.45
C ILE A 258 -41.78 37.29 52.11
N GLN A 259 -40.90 37.97 51.38
CA GLN A 259 -40.12 39.11 51.89
C GLN A 259 -41.00 40.31 52.25
N ARG A 260 -42.07 40.58 51.49
CA ARG A 260 -43.03 41.65 51.80
C ARG A 260 -43.88 41.30 53.02
N TRP A 261 -44.33 40.05 53.14
CA TRP A 261 -45.05 39.53 54.30
C TRP A 261 -44.16 39.56 55.54
N PHE A 262 -42.94 39.03 55.45
CA PHE A 262 -41.96 39.06 56.54
C PHE A 262 -41.59 40.49 56.95
N ARG A 263 -41.41 41.41 55.99
CA ARG A 263 -41.22 42.84 56.31
C ARG A 263 -42.44 43.45 57.00
N ALA A 264 -43.67 43.10 56.62
CA ALA A 264 -44.87 43.55 57.31
C ALA A 264 -45.04 42.92 58.70
N CYS A 265 -44.58 41.69 58.91
CA CYS A 265 -44.49 41.06 60.24
C CYS A 265 -43.43 41.75 61.12
N VAL A 266 -42.23 41.97 60.58
CA VAL A 266 -41.18 42.73 61.27
C VAL A 266 -41.62 44.17 61.54
N GLU A 267 -42.33 44.83 60.64
CA GLU A 267 -42.87 46.17 60.86
C GLU A 267 -44.00 46.16 61.93
N ARG A 268 -44.86 45.14 61.95
CA ARG A 268 -45.82 44.90 63.03
C ARG A 268 -45.12 44.67 64.37
N ASP A 269 -44.06 43.86 64.41
CA ASP A 269 -43.33 43.57 65.64
C ASP A 269 -42.43 44.72 66.07
N VAL A 270 -41.95 45.57 65.15
CA VAL A 270 -41.32 46.87 65.46
C VAL A 270 -42.36 47.83 66.04
N ARG A 271 -43.57 47.95 65.48
CA ARG A 271 -44.66 48.75 66.06
C ARG A 271 -45.10 48.22 67.44
N ARG A 272 -45.06 46.89 67.64
CA ARG A 272 -45.29 46.25 68.93
C ARG A 272 -44.13 46.53 69.90
N GLN A 273 -42.89 46.50 69.42
CA GLN A 273 -41.71 46.85 70.21
C GLN A 273 -41.65 48.33 70.54
N THR A 274 -42.06 49.27 69.68
CA THR A 274 -42.13 50.69 70.05
C THR A 274 -43.23 50.97 71.06
N PHE A 275 -44.39 50.30 70.96
CA PHE A 275 -45.42 50.36 72.00
C PHE A 275 -44.91 49.79 73.34
N VAL A 276 -44.25 48.63 73.32
CA VAL A 276 -43.63 48.03 74.51
C VAL A 276 -42.48 48.88 75.05
N GLN A 277 -41.64 49.48 74.19
CA GLN A 277 -40.58 50.40 74.58
C GLN A 277 -41.14 51.69 75.15
N MET A 278 -42.27 52.20 74.67
CA MET A 278 -42.94 53.37 75.25
C MET A 278 -43.46 53.05 76.67
N ARG A 279 -44.08 51.87 76.85
CA ARG A 279 -44.53 51.40 78.17
C ARG A 279 -43.35 51.11 79.12
N CYS A 280 -42.31 50.46 78.61
CA CYS A 280 -41.08 50.19 79.36
C CYS A 280 -40.28 51.47 79.62
N ALA A 281 -40.33 52.49 78.77
CA ALA A 281 -39.69 53.78 79.01
C ALA A 281 -40.38 54.53 80.13
N ALA A 282 -41.72 54.52 80.21
CA ALA A 282 -42.45 55.07 81.36
C ALA A 282 -42.06 54.38 82.68
N ILE A 283 -42.06 53.04 82.70
CA ILE A 283 -41.64 52.23 83.85
C ILE A 283 -40.14 52.47 84.18
N THR A 284 -39.30 52.61 83.16
CA THR A 284 -37.87 52.87 83.32
C THR A 284 -37.61 54.30 83.79
N LEU A 285 -38.43 55.29 83.45
CA LEU A 285 -38.32 56.65 84.00
C LEU A 285 -38.62 56.63 85.51
N GLN A 286 -39.72 55.97 85.89
CA GLN A 286 -40.11 55.76 87.29
C GLN A 286 -39.03 54.98 88.08
N ALA A 287 -38.45 53.93 87.49
CA ALA A 287 -37.40 53.12 88.11
C ALA A 287 -36.01 53.78 88.10
N THR A 288 -35.66 54.57 87.07
CA THR A 288 -34.36 55.25 87.00
C THR A 288 -34.32 56.50 87.88
N TYR A 289 -35.44 57.18 88.12
CA TYR A 289 -35.52 58.22 89.14
C TYR A 289 -35.24 57.65 90.53
N ARG A 290 -35.97 56.60 90.95
CA ARG A 290 -35.74 55.87 92.20
C ARG A 290 -34.31 55.31 92.29
N GLY A 291 -33.80 54.71 91.20
CA GLY A 291 -32.45 54.18 91.12
C GLY A 291 -31.33 55.23 91.05
N LYS A 292 -31.60 56.48 90.66
CA LYS A 292 -30.62 57.58 90.65
C LYS A 292 -30.26 58.01 92.07
N VAL A 293 -31.25 58.00 92.98
CA VAL A 293 -31.04 58.23 94.42
C VAL A 293 -30.16 57.13 95.00
N ALA A 294 -30.54 55.86 94.82
CA ALA A 294 -29.78 54.71 95.34
C ALA A 294 -28.34 54.64 94.81
N ARG A 295 -28.12 54.83 93.50
CA ARG A 295 -26.77 54.77 92.89
C ARG A 295 -25.86 55.93 93.31
N LYS A 296 -26.40 57.10 93.68
CA LYS A 296 -25.59 58.20 94.23
C LYS A 296 -25.03 57.88 95.62
N SER A 297 -25.73 57.04 96.41
CA SER A 297 -25.21 56.48 97.66
C SER A 297 -24.15 55.40 97.38
N LEU A 298 -24.49 54.37 96.60
CA LEU A 298 -23.63 53.20 96.35
C LEU A 298 -22.26 53.59 95.76
N LYS A 299 -22.18 54.63 94.91
CA LYS A 299 -20.91 55.06 94.32
C LYS A 299 -19.88 55.48 95.40
N ARG A 300 -20.30 56.19 96.45
CA ARG A 300 -19.42 56.60 97.56
C ARG A 300 -18.79 55.40 98.28
N GLN A 301 -19.46 54.25 98.31
CA GLN A 301 -18.94 53.02 98.91
C GLN A 301 -17.97 52.27 97.97
N HIS A 302 -18.25 52.25 96.66
CA HIS A 302 -17.36 51.60 95.68
C HIS A 302 -16.04 52.34 95.44
N ASP A 303 -16.05 53.68 95.46
CA ASP A 303 -14.83 54.48 95.27
C ASP A 303 -13.82 54.18 96.40
N ALA A 304 -14.30 54.00 97.65
CA ALA A 304 -13.48 53.57 98.79
C ALA A 304 -12.95 52.12 98.66
N ALA A 305 -13.81 51.17 98.28
CA ALA A 305 -13.44 49.76 98.12
C ALA A 305 -12.36 49.52 97.04
N THR A 306 -12.33 50.37 96.00
CA THR A 306 -11.41 50.23 94.86
C THR A 306 -9.96 50.46 95.25
N VAL A 307 -9.69 51.39 96.18
CA VAL A 307 -8.34 51.68 96.68
C VAL A 307 -7.74 50.46 97.40
N ILE A 308 -8.53 49.81 98.26
CA ILE A 308 -8.13 48.63 99.03
C ILE A 308 -7.82 47.44 98.10
N GLN A 309 -8.65 47.22 97.07
CA GLN A 309 -8.48 46.11 96.12
C GLN A 309 -7.24 46.26 95.22
N ALA A 310 -6.76 47.49 94.98
CA ALA A 310 -5.57 47.72 94.17
C ALA A 310 -4.28 47.23 94.87
N ALA A 311 -4.15 47.50 96.17
CA ALA A 311 -2.96 47.12 96.96
C ALA A 311 -2.73 45.60 96.99
N PHE A 312 -3.78 44.82 97.24
CA PHE A 312 -3.70 43.36 97.35
C PHE A 312 -3.21 42.67 96.06
N ARG A 313 -3.56 43.21 94.88
CA ARG A 313 -3.18 42.63 93.58
C ARG A 313 -1.68 42.74 93.29
N LYS A 314 -0.99 43.75 93.83
CA LYS A 314 0.47 43.91 93.70
C LYS A 314 1.24 42.78 94.40
N TYR A 315 0.80 42.42 95.61
CA TYR A 315 1.42 41.37 96.43
C TYR A 315 1.31 39.96 95.79
N ALA A 316 0.13 39.63 95.26
CA ALA A 316 -0.13 38.31 94.68
C ALA A 316 0.80 37.96 93.49
N ALA A 317 1.08 38.93 92.61
CA ALA A 317 1.91 38.73 91.43
C ALA A 317 3.37 38.38 91.78
N GLN A 318 3.91 38.97 92.85
CA GLN A 318 5.30 38.80 93.25
C GLN A 318 5.60 37.38 93.76
N LYS A 319 4.58 36.69 94.31
CA LYS A 319 4.68 35.31 94.83
C LYS A 319 4.76 34.23 93.74
N GLN A 320 4.16 34.45 92.56
CA GLN A 320 4.17 33.46 91.46
C GLN A 320 5.53 33.37 90.74
N TYR A 321 6.27 34.47 90.61
CA TYR A 321 7.56 34.51 89.91
C TYR A 321 8.61 33.56 90.51
N LEU A 322 8.66 33.47 91.84
CA LEU A 322 9.66 32.66 92.56
C LEU A 322 9.49 31.14 92.39
N LEU A 323 8.27 30.66 92.09
CA LEU A 323 7.99 29.23 91.90
C LEU A 323 8.54 28.72 90.56
N LEU A 324 8.38 29.50 89.48
CA LEU A 324 8.84 29.13 88.14
C LEU A 324 10.36 28.91 88.06
N ARG A 325 11.15 29.63 88.86
CA ARG A 325 12.62 29.52 88.85
C ARG A 325 13.15 28.18 89.37
N LYS A 326 12.40 27.47 90.22
CA LYS A 326 12.83 26.16 90.79
C LYS A 326 12.63 24.98 89.83
N ALA A 327 11.66 25.04 88.91
CA ALA A 327 11.35 23.92 88.02
C ALA A 327 12.39 23.67 86.91
N ALA A 328 13.13 24.71 86.50
CA ALA A 328 14.03 24.65 85.35
C ALA A 328 15.32 23.84 85.57
N SER A 329 15.78 23.69 86.82
CA SER A 329 17.06 23.04 87.14
C SER A 329 17.05 21.52 86.97
N VAL A 330 15.93 20.87 87.30
CA VAL A 330 15.81 19.39 87.33
C VAL A 330 15.93 18.77 85.93
N VAL A 331 15.49 19.49 84.88
CA VAL A 331 15.52 19.00 83.49
C VAL A 331 16.94 18.85 82.96
N GLN A 332 17.90 19.65 83.45
CA GLN A 332 19.26 19.70 82.88
C GLN A 332 20.13 18.48 83.24
N GLN A 333 19.89 17.82 84.37
CA GLN A 333 20.73 16.69 84.80
C GLN A 333 20.55 15.44 83.93
N LYS A 334 19.32 15.14 83.47
CA LYS A 334 19.00 13.87 82.79
C LYS A 334 19.63 13.73 81.39
N CYS A 335 20.12 14.82 80.80
CA CYS A 335 20.77 14.80 79.48
C CYS A 335 22.23 14.30 79.50
N ARG A 336 22.93 14.35 80.65
CA ARG A 336 24.35 13.98 80.74
C ARG A 336 24.61 12.47 80.75
N ALA A 337 23.67 11.65 81.23
CA ALA A 337 23.87 10.20 81.36
C ALA A 337 24.01 9.45 80.02
N THR A 338 23.30 9.89 78.98
CA THR A 338 23.16 9.16 77.70
C THR A 338 24.42 9.17 76.83
N ILE A 339 25.42 10.01 77.14
CA ILE A 339 26.63 10.18 76.33
C ILE A 339 27.68 9.09 76.65
N LEU A 340 27.73 8.62 77.91
CA LEU A 340 28.75 7.67 78.37
C LEU A 340 28.64 6.30 77.69
N ALA A 341 27.42 5.84 77.43
CA ALA A 341 27.11 4.50 76.90
C ALA A 341 27.57 4.24 75.44
N ARG A 342 28.14 5.23 74.74
CA ARG A 342 28.59 5.09 73.34
C ARG A 342 30.09 4.87 73.17
N LYS A 343 30.91 5.00 74.23
CA LYS A 343 32.37 4.85 74.13
C LYS A 343 32.82 3.38 74.13
N THR A 344 32.33 2.60 75.09
CA THR A 344 32.77 1.21 75.39
C THR A 344 32.55 0.19 74.26
N LYS A 345 31.70 0.47 73.26
CA LYS A 345 31.43 -0.45 72.15
C LYS A 345 32.52 -0.45 71.05
N LYS A 346 33.43 0.53 71.03
CA LYS A 346 34.49 0.59 70.00
C LYS A 346 35.65 -0.38 70.26
N ASP A 347 36.04 -0.53 71.52
CA ASP A 347 37.35 -1.08 71.86
C ASP A 347 37.41 -2.61 71.71
N TYR A 348 36.28 -3.30 71.91
CA TYR A 348 36.13 -4.76 71.76
C TYR A 348 36.45 -5.28 70.34
N VAL A 349 36.28 -4.47 69.30
CA VAL A 349 36.40 -4.93 67.90
C VAL A 349 37.86 -5.02 67.43
N ALA A 350 38.78 -4.27 68.04
CA ALA A 350 40.18 -4.21 67.62
C ALA A 350 40.94 -5.52 67.87
N LEU A 351 40.70 -6.17 69.02
CA LEU A 351 41.51 -7.29 69.51
C LEU A 351 41.43 -8.56 68.64
N ARG A 352 40.31 -8.75 67.92
CA ARG A 352 40.00 -9.97 67.17
C ARG A 352 40.84 -10.16 65.89
N ASN A 353 41.42 -9.10 65.34
CA ASN A 353 42.05 -9.13 64.00
C ASN A 353 43.55 -9.46 64.02
N ALA A 354 44.20 -9.53 65.19
CA ALA A 354 45.65 -9.77 65.29
C ALA A 354 46.06 -11.25 65.14
N ALA A 355 45.23 -12.19 65.60
CA ALA A 355 45.62 -13.60 65.79
C ALA A 355 45.77 -14.42 64.49
N ILE A 356 45.06 -14.06 63.42
CA ILE A 356 44.94 -14.89 62.21
C ILE A 356 46.21 -14.82 61.32
N THR A 357 46.97 -13.73 61.40
CA THR A 357 48.07 -13.42 60.47
C THR A 357 49.32 -14.30 60.68
N ILE A 358 49.48 -14.92 61.84
CA ILE A 358 50.74 -15.58 62.26
C ILE A 358 50.89 -17.00 61.68
N GLN A 359 49.80 -17.72 61.39
CA GLN A 359 49.83 -19.18 61.15
C GLN A 359 50.26 -19.61 59.72
N ALA A 360 50.31 -18.71 58.74
CA ALA A 360 50.42 -19.09 57.32
C ALA A 360 51.85 -19.31 56.79
N ASN A 361 52.88 -18.76 57.45
CA ASN A 361 54.13 -18.39 56.75
C ASN A 361 55.27 -19.44 56.79
N TRP A 362 55.06 -20.64 57.36
CA TRP A 362 56.19 -21.51 57.77
C TRP A 362 56.48 -22.73 56.86
N ARG A 363 55.57 -23.15 55.96
CA ARG A 363 55.67 -24.48 55.28
C ARG A 363 56.27 -24.51 53.87
N GLY A 364 56.82 -23.40 53.36
CA GLY A 364 57.24 -23.29 51.95
C GLY A 364 58.70 -23.64 51.59
N ARG A 365 59.69 -23.39 52.47
CA ARG A 365 61.10 -23.22 52.07
C ARG A 365 61.93 -24.50 51.83
N TYR A 366 61.43 -25.70 52.11
CA TYR A 366 62.29 -26.90 52.27
C TYR A 366 62.76 -27.60 50.98
N ARG A 367 62.07 -27.46 49.83
CA ARG A 367 62.26 -28.38 48.67
C ARG A 367 63.38 -28.02 47.67
N SER A 368 64.24 -27.04 47.93
CA SER A 368 65.02 -26.37 46.88
C SER A 368 66.51 -26.77 46.71
N LYS A 369 67.01 -27.89 47.28
CA LYS A 369 68.48 -28.17 47.32
C LYS A 369 69.01 -29.52 46.80
N LYS A 370 68.20 -30.51 46.39
CA LYS A 370 68.69 -31.92 46.21
C LYS A 370 68.88 -32.45 44.76
N ALA A 371 68.83 -31.62 43.71
CA ALA A 371 68.63 -32.11 42.34
C ALA A 371 69.82 -32.01 41.34
N ALA A 372 70.96 -31.42 41.71
CA ALA A 372 71.92 -30.89 40.72
C ALA A 372 73.12 -31.80 40.32
N ALA A 373 73.41 -32.89 41.04
CA ALA A 373 74.75 -33.52 41.01
C ALA A 373 74.98 -34.68 40.02
N LEU A 374 73.92 -35.37 39.55
CA LEU A 374 74.08 -36.73 38.98
C LEU A 374 74.37 -36.84 37.46
N VAL A 375 74.32 -35.74 36.71
CA VAL A 375 74.27 -35.81 35.22
C VAL A 375 75.67 -35.91 34.57
N ILE A 376 76.72 -35.43 35.22
CA ILE A 376 78.01 -35.15 34.57
C ILE A 376 78.87 -36.41 34.33
N GLN A 377 78.77 -37.44 35.19
CA GLN A 377 79.70 -38.57 35.18
C GLN A 377 79.55 -39.57 34.02
N ARG A 378 78.45 -39.54 33.25
CA ARG A 378 78.12 -40.62 32.29
C ARG A 378 78.86 -40.57 30.95
N HIS A 379 79.40 -39.41 30.54
CA HIS A 379 79.77 -39.19 29.14
C HIS A 379 81.18 -39.65 28.71
N TYR A 380 82.12 -39.85 29.63
CA TYR A 380 83.54 -39.97 29.28
C TYR A 380 83.98 -41.37 28.79
N ARG A 381 83.44 -42.45 29.37
CA ARG A 381 83.98 -43.82 29.19
C ARG A 381 83.60 -44.54 27.89
N ALA A 382 82.77 -43.95 27.03
CA ALA A 382 82.21 -44.63 25.85
C ALA A 382 83.01 -44.47 24.54
N PHE A 383 84.02 -43.59 24.51
CA PHE A 383 84.66 -43.16 23.25
C PHE A 383 85.84 -44.05 22.81
N VAL A 384 86.66 -44.51 23.76
CA VAL A 384 88.01 -45.04 23.47
C VAL A 384 88.01 -46.44 22.85
N TYR A 385 87.04 -47.30 23.19
CA TYR A 385 87.07 -48.73 22.82
C TYR A 385 86.68 -49.03 21.35
N GLY A 386 86.27 -48.03 20.58
CA GLY A 386 85.64 -48.23 19.26
C GLY A 386 86.54 -48.10 18.03
N ALA A 387 87.79 -47.67 18.19
CA ALA A 387 88.66 -47.29 17.06
C ALA A 387 89.42 -48.47 16.44
N GLU A 388 90.11 -49.26 17.27
CA GLU A 388 91.20 -50.15 16.82
C GLU A 388 90.71 -51.35 15.99
N THR A 389 89.62 -51.99 16.44
CA THR A 389 89.12 -53.26 15.88
C THR A 389 88.70 -53.17 14.40
N ARG A 390 88.44 -51.95 13.89
CA ARG A 390 87.88 -51.74 12.55
C ARG A 390 88.92 -51.77 11.44
N ARG A 391 90.22 -51.57 11.73
CA ARG A 391 91.26 -51.45 10.71
C ARG A 391 91.62 -52.80 10.06
N VAL A 392 91.68 -53.88 10.86
CA VAL A 392 92.11 -55.21 10.43
C VAL A 392 91.10 -55.90 9.50
N TYR A 393 89.79 -55.76 9.78
CA TYR A 393 88.72 -56.47 9.06
C TYR A 393 88.60 -56.08 7.56
N LEU A 394 89.04 -54.89 7.17
CA LEU A 394 88.77 -54.38 5.82
C LEU A 394 89.64 -55.03 4.73
N HIS A 395 90.89 -55.37 5.01
CA HIS A 395 91.85 -55.78 3.99
C HIS A 395 91.60 -57.20 3.46
N VAL A 396 91.31 -58.15 4.36
CA VAL A 396 90.97 -59.55 4.00
C VAL A 396 89.70 -59.64 3.15
N ARG A 397 88.78 -58.68 3.32
CA ARG A 397 87.50 -58.63 2.61
C ARG A 397 87.62 -58.23 1.13
N GLU A 398 88.65 -57.48 0.72
CA GLU A 398 88.77 -57.03 -0.68
C GLU A 398 89.21 -58.16 -1.61
N ALA A 399 90.29 -58.88 -1.28
CA ALA A 399 90.84 -59.93 -2.13
C ALA A 399 89.82 -61.03 -2.49
N CYS A 400 88.94 -61.39 -1.57
CA CYS A 400 87.95 -62.45 -1.78
C CYS A 400 86.76 -62.01 -2.68
N VAL A 401 86.49 -60.71 -2.82
CA VAL A 401 85.35 -60.20 -3.61
C VAL A 401 85.64 -60.25 -5.11
N THR A 402 86.87 -59.94 -5.53
CA THR A 402 87.25 -59.81 -6.94
C THR A 402 87.05 -61.11 -7.73
N VAL A 403 87.53 -62.24 -7.19
CA VAL A 403 87.40 -63.56 -7.81
C VAL A 403 85.94 -64.04 -7.83
N GLN A 404 85.19 -63.80 -6.74
CA GLN A 404 83.78 -64.19 -6.66
C GLN A 404 82.89 -63.40 -7.64
N ALA A 405 83.24 -62.17 -7.99
CA ALA A 405 82.44 -61.32 -8.88
C ALA A 405 82.38 -61.85 -10.32
N GLY A 406 83.51 -62.32 -10.88
CA GLY A 406 83.60 -62.76 -12.27
C GLY A 406 82.69 -63.96 -12.58
N PHE A 407 82.82 -65.03 -11.80
CA PHE A 407 82.03 -66.27 -12.00
C PHE A 407 80.53 -66.05 -11.77
N ARG A 408 80.15 -65.28 -10.74
CA ARG A 408 78.74 -64.89 -10.50
C ARG A 408 78.18 -64.07 -11.67
N GLY A 409 78.95 -63.14 -12.22
CA GLY A 409 78.57 -62.33 -13.38
C GLY A 409 78.21 -63.18 -14.62
N MET A 410 78.99 -64.22 -14.93
CA MET A 410 78.70 -65.10 -16.06
C MET A 410 77.39 -65.88 -15.90
N ARG A 411 77.18 -66.52 -14.74
CA ARG A 411 75.96 -67.28 -14.44
C ARG A 411 74.71 -66.39 -14.46
N VAL A 412 74.81 -65.18 -13.91
CA VAL A 412 73.71 -64.21 -13.90
C VAL A 412 73.33 -63.76 -15.31
N ARG A 413 74.25 -63.49 -16.23
CA ARG A 413 73.92 -63.04 -17.60
C ARG A 413 73.07 -64.05 -18.38
N LYS A 414 73.39 -65.35 -18.30
CA LYS A 414 72.65 -66.42 -19.01
C LYS A 414 71.23 -66.57 -18.46
N GLU A 415 71.06 -66.46 -17.15
CA GLU A 415 69.77 -66.53 -16.45
C GLU A 415 68.93 -65.24 -16.63
N LEU A 416 69.57 -64.06 -16.64
CA LEU A 416 68.91 -62.78 -16.89
C LEU A 416 68.27 -62.75 -18.29
N LYS A 417 68.89 -63.37 -19.30
CA LYS A 417 68.30 -63.47 -20.65
C LYS A 417 66.98 -64.25 -20.63
N LYS A 418 66.91 -65.40 -19.93
CA LYS A 418 65.65 -66.16 -19.73
C LYS A 418 64.60 -65.33 -18.97
N ARG A 419 65.01 -64.69 -17.87
CA ARG A 419 64.12 -63.86 -17.03
C ARG A 419 63.56 -62.66 -17.80
N ASN A 420 64.34 -62.04 -18.69
CA ASN A 420 63.87 -60.94 -19.54
C ASN A 420 62.85 -61.41 -20.59
N THR A 421 63.01 -62.61 -21.18
CA THR A 421 61.99 -63.17 -22.09
C THR A 421 60.68 -63.45 -21.34
N ALA A 422 60.75 -64.09 -20.17
CA ALA A 422 59.59 -64.33 -19.31
C ALA A 422 58.94 -63.01 -18.84
N ALA A 423 59.73 -62.02 -18.46
CA ALA A 423 59.25 -60.69 -18.07
C ALA A 423 58.54 -59.98 -19.23
N THR A 424 59.03 -60.09 -20.47
CA THR A 424 58.37 -59.50 -21.65
C THR A 424 56.99 -60.14 -21.89
N ILE A 425 56.86 -61.46 -21.74
CA ILE A 425 55.58 -62.19 -21.86
C ILE A 425 54.62 -61.76 -20.73
N ILE A 426 55.08 -61.75 -19.48
CA ILE A 426 54.27 -61.30 -18.34
C ILE A 426 53.85 -59.82 -18.52
N GLN A 427 54.74 -58.97 -19.01
CA GLN A 427 54.44 -57.56 -19.27
C GLN A 427 53.41 -57.38 -20.40
N SER A 428 53.46 -58.16 -21.47
CA SER A 428 52.44 -58.06 -22.54
C SER A 428 51.07 -58.54 -22.05
N SER A 429 51.02 -59.65 -21.30
CA SER A 429 49.79 -60.13 -20.64
C SER A 429 49.23 -59.11 -19.63
N VAL A 430 50.07 -58.50 -18.80
CA VAL A 430 49.65 -57.49 -17.82
C VAL A 430 49.20 -56.20 -18.50
N ARG A 431 49.86 -55.73 -19.56
CA ARG A 431 49.41 -54.57 -20.36
C ARG A 431 48.03 -54.85 -20.98
N MET A 432 47.84 -56.02 -21.57
CA MET A 432 46.54 -56.45 -22.13
C MET A 432 45.44 -56.48 -21.05
N PHE A 433 45.72 -57.07 -19.88
CA PHE A 433 44.79 -57.08 -18.74
C PHE A 433 44.45 -55.68 -18.24
N LEU A 434 45.43 -54.78 -18.12
CA LEU A 434 45.22 -53.40 -17.66
C LEU A 434 44.35 -52.59 -18.64
N CYS A 435 44.60 -52.71 -19.96
CA CYS A 435 43.74 -52.09 -20.98
C CYS A 435 42.30 -52.64 -20.92
N ARG A 436 42.14 -53.97 -20.81
CA ARG A 436 40.81 -54.61 -20.67
C ARG A 436 40.09 -54.17 -19.39
N LYS A 437 40.80 -54.00 -18.28
CA LYS A 437 40.29 -53.47 -17.02
C LYS A 437 39.89 -52.00 -17.11
N GLN A 438 40.65 -51.17 -17.82
CA GLN A 438 40.27 -49.77 -18.09
C GLN A 438 39.01 -49.69 -18.96
N TYR A 439 38.87 -50.52 -20.00
CA TYR A 439 37.66 -50.59 -20.82
C TYR A 439 36.42 -50.93 -19.98
N PHE A 440 36.46 -51.98 -19.16
CA PHE A 440 35.34 -52.34 -18.28
C PHE A 440 35.03 -51.28 -17.22
N LEU A 441 36.04 -50.55 -16.73
CA LEU A 441 35.84 -49.40 -15.83
C LEU A 441 35.13 -48.24 -16.54
N LEU A 442 35.47 -47.93 -17.80
CA LEU A 442 34.74 -46.94 -18.60
C LEU A 442 33.29 -47.38 -18.85
N GLN A 443 33.08 -48.62 -19.28
CA GLN A 443 31.75 -49.16 -19.58
C GLN A 443 30.84 -49.13 -18.33
N SER A 444 31.37 -49.58 -17.19
CA SER A 444 30.67 -49.55 -15.90
C SER A 444 30.38 -48.11 -15.44
N SER A 445 31.33 -47.18 -15.61
CA SER A 445 31.11 -45.77 -15.32
C SER A 445 30.01 -45.16 -16.19
N ALA A 446 29.96 -45.51 -17.49
CA ALA A 446 28.92 -45.05 -18.39
C ALA A 446 27.53 -45.57 -17.98
N ILE A 447 27.42 -46.84 -17.60
CA ILE A 447 26.16 -47.45 -17.10
C ILE A 447 25.72 -46.80 -15.78
N ILE A 448 26.65 -46.50 -14.86
CA ILE A 448 26.36 -45.79 -13.60
C ILE A 448 25.88 -44.36 -13.88
N ILE A 449 26.49 -43.63 -14.82
CA ILE A 449 26.07 -42.28 -15.21
C ILE A 449 24.69 -42.31 -15.87
N GLN A 450 24.44 -43.25 -16.81
CA GLN A 450 23.15 -43.38 -17.50
C GLN A 450 22.02 -43.77 -16.55
N SER A 451 22.24 -44.71 -15.63
CA SER A 451 21.25 -45.11 -14.62
C SER A 451 20.97 -44.00 -13.62
N ARG A 452 22.00 -43.30 -13.11
CA ARG A 452 21.85 -42.08 -12.30
C ARG A 452 21.05 -40.99 -13.02
N TYR A 453 21.30 -40.79 -14.32
CA TYR A 453 20.57 -39.81 -15.14
C TYR A 453 19.10 -40.20 -15.34
N ARG A 454 18.81 -41.46 -15.70
CA ARG A 454 17.44 -41.99 -15.82
C ARG A 454 16.66 -41.84 -14.50
N ALA A 455 17.28 -42.21 -13.37
CA ALA A 455 16.69 -42.03 -12.03
C ALA A 455 16.45 -40.55 -11.67
N PHE A 456 17.37 -39.65 -12.03
CA PHE A 456 17.19 -38.20 -11.85
C PHE A 456 16.02 -37.66 -12.67
N ILE A 457 15.88 -38.07 -13.94
CA ILE A 457 14.74 -37.68 -14.80
C ILE A 457 13.42 -38.20 -14.21
N ALA A 458 13.34 -39.48 -13.84
CA ALA A 458 12.14 -40.05 -13.21
C ALA A 458 11.75 -39.30 -11.92
N CYS A 459 12.71 -39.04 -11.03
CA CYS A 459 12.50 -38.24 -9.81
C CYS A 459 12.01 -36.82 -10.13
N LYS A 460 12.49 -36.21 -11.22
CA LYS A 460 12.12 -34.85 -11.63
C LYS A 460 10.70 -34.80 -12.23
N THR A 461 10.28 -35.83 -12.97
CA THR A 461 8.90 -36.02 -13.43
C THR A 461 7.94 -36.18 -12.24
N GLN A 462 8.21 -37.13 -11.34
CA GLN A 462 7.41 -37.37 -10.13
C GLN A 462 7.28 -36.11 -9.26
N GLN A 463 8.37 -35.34 -9.11
CA GLN A 463 8.35 -34.08 -8.36
C GLN A 463 7.51 -32.99 -9.04
N ASN A 464 7.44 -32.96 -10.38
CA ASN A 464 6.59 -32.03 -11.12
C ASN A 464 5.11 -32.40 -11.05
N GLU A 465 4.77 -33.68 -11.13
CA GLU A 465 3.40 -34.18 -10.95
C GLU A 465 2.88 -33.90 -9.53
N TYR A 466 3.67 -34.22 -8.50
CA TYR A 466 3.34 -33.86 -7.11
C TYR A 466 3.16 -32.36 -6.92
N ARG A 467 3.97 -31.51 -7.59
CA ARG A 467 3.78 -30.05 -7.60
C ARG A 467 2.48 -29.63 -8.28
N ALA A 468 2.09 -30.28 -9.38
CA ALA A 468 0.84 -30.02 -10.09
C ALA A 468 -0.38 -30.39 -9.22
N LEU A 469 -0.39 -31.61 -8.66
CA LEU A 469 -1.40 -32.07 -7.69
C LEU A 469 -1.53 -31.13 -6.49
N LYS A 470 -0.40 -30.74 -5.89
CA LYS A 470 -0.37 -29.78 -4.78
C LYS A 470 -0.91 -28.40 -5.16
N LYS A 471 -0.62 -27.92 -6.37
CA LYS A 471 -1.15 -26.65 -6.91
C LYS A 471 -2.66 -26.72 -7.16
N ALA A 472 -3.16 -27.83 -7.71
CA ALA A 472 -4.59 -28.07 -7.87
C ALA A 472 -5.31 -28.11 -6.51
N ALA A 473 -4.80 -28.90 -5.55
CA ALA A 473 -5.34 -28.99 -4.20
C ALA A 473 -5.38 -27.62 -3.49
N ILE A 474 -4.31 -26.83 -3.57
CA ILE A 474 -4.27 -25.47 -3.01
C ILE A 474 -5.32 -24.56 -3.68
N THR A 475 -5.51 -24.70 -5.00
CA THR A 475 -6.49 -23.91 -5.76
C THR A 475 -7.93 -24.26 -5.35
N ILE A 476 -8.25 -25.56 -5.22
CA ILE A 476 -9.55 -26.05 -4.75
C ILE A 476 -9.80 -25.61 -3.30
N GLN A 477 -8.80 -25.75 -2.41
CA GLN A 477 -8.90 -25.29 -1.03
C GLN A 477 -9.11 -23.77 -0.93
N ALA A 478 -8.45 -22.98 -1.77
CA ALA A 478 -8.65 -21.53 -1.84
C ALA A 478 -10.05 -21.17 -2.35
N ALA A 479 -10.53 -21.85 -3.40
CA ALA A 479 -11.87 -21.67 -3.95
C ALA A 479 -12.96 -22.02 -2.91
N HIS A 480 -12.82 -23.16 -2.21
CA HIS A 480 -13.74 -23.59 -1.16
C HIS A 480 -13.73 -22.65 0.06
N ARG A 481 -12.56 -22.20 0.52
CA ARG A 481 -12.46 -21.17 1.58
C ARG A 481 -13.14 -19.87 1.15
N GLY A 482 -12.93 -19.43 -0.09
CA GLY A 482 -13.61 -18.29 -0.69
C GLY A 482 -15.11 -18.48 -0.89
N PHE A 483 -15.59 -19.71 -1.09
CA PHE A 483 -17.01 -20.05 -1.12
C PHE A 483 -17.64 -19.95 0.28
N ARG A 484 -17.07 -20.61 1.30
CA ARG A 484 -17.57 -20.55 2.69
C ARG A 484 -17.66 -19.12 3.22
N VAL A 485 -16.68 -18.27 2.93
CA VAL A 485 -16.72 -16.83 3.31
C VAL A 485 -17.83 -16.09 2.57
N ARG A 486 -18.03 -16.33 1.27
CA ARG A 486 -19.11 -15.70 0.48
C ARG A 486 -20.50 -16.14 0.93
N ASP A 487 -20.72 -17.41 1.24
CA ASP A 487 -21.99 -17.91 1.78
C ASP A 487 -22.27 -17.34 3.18
N GLY A 488 -21.29 -17.37 4.09
CA GLY A 488 -21.41 -16.75 5.41
C GLY A 488 -21.74 -15.25 5.34
N LEU A 489 -21.16 -14.52 4.36
CA LEU A 489 -21.52 -13.13 4.08
C LEU A 489 -22.91 -13.00 3.44
N LYS A 490 -23.35 -13.91 2.55
CA LYS A 490 -24.71 -13.92 1.98
C LYS A 490 -25.75 -14.08 3.08
N LYS A 491 -25.55 -15.04 4.00
CA LYS A 491 -26.40 -15.29 5.17
C LYS A 491 -26.45 -14.08 6.10
N ARG A 492 -25.31 -13.48 6.46
CA ARG A 492 -25.25 -12.25 7.28
C ARG A 492 -25.92 -11.05 6.60
N HIS A 493 -25.76 -10.84 5.29
CA HIS A 493 -26.45 -9.76 4.58
C HIS A 493 -27.95 -9.99 4.48
N ASN A 494 -28.42 -11.23 4.35
CA ASN A 494 -29.85 -11.55 4.35
C ASN A 494 -30.47 -11.28 5.74
N ALA A 495 -29.83 -11.74 6.82
CA ALA A 495 -30.25 -11.43 8.19
C ALA A 495 -30.26 -9.92 8.46
N ALA A 496 -29.21 -9.20 8.06
CA ALA A 496 -29.16 -7.74 8.18
C ALA A 496 -30.25 -7.04 7.36
N ARG A 497 -30.61 -7.55 6.17
CA ARG A 497 -31.72 -7.03 5.37
C ARG A 497 -33.07 -7.24 6.06
N ALA A 498 -33.30 -8.42 6.64
CA ALA A 498 -34.51 -8.74 7.39
C ALA A 498 -34.66 -7.82 8.63
N ILE A 499 -33.60 -7.71 9.45
CA ILE A 499 -33.58 -6.81 10.62
C ILE A 499 -33.82 -5.36 10.20
N GLN A 500 -33.19 -4.90 9.11
CA GLN A 500 -33.41 -3.53 8.61
C GLN A 500 -34.82 -3.32 8.04
N ALA A 501 -35.43 -4.33 7.41
CA ALA A 501 -36.81 -4.26 6.93
C ALA A 501 -37.79 -4.18 8.12
N GLN A 502 -37.65 -5.08 9.09
CA GLN A 502 -38.48 -5.13 10.29
C GLN A 502 -38.36 -3.84 11.12
N PHE A 503 -37.14 -3.31 11.30
CA PHE A 503 -36.92 -2.02 11.96
C PHE A 503 -37.55 -0.84 11.19
N ARG A 504 -37.47 -0.82 9.85
CA ARG A 504 -38.13 0.21 9.04
C ARG A 504 -39.65 0.15 9.18
N MET A 505 -40.24 -1.05 9.07
CA MET A 505 -41.68 -1.28 9.25
C MET A 505 -42.12 -0.85 10.65
N HIS A 506 -41.46 -1.36 11.70
CA HIS A 506 -41.78 -1.01 13.09
C HIS A 506 -41.67 0.50 13.34
N ARG A 507 -40.63 1.19 12.83
CA ARG A 507 -40.50 2.65 12.98
C ARG A 507 -41.61 3.42 12.25
N MET A 508 -42.12 2.94 11.12
CA MET A 508 -43.29 3.55 10.46
C MET A 508 -44.57 3.27 11.24
N ARG A 509 -44.77 2.02 11.71
CA ARG A 509 -45.91 1.63 12.55
C ARG A 509 -45.99 2.45 13.85
N MET A 510 -44.87 2.70 14.52
CA MET A 510 -44.84 3.53 15.74
C MET A 510 -45.18 5.00 15.45
N VAL A 511 -44.73 5.57 14.33
CA VAL A 511 -45.09 6.94 13.92
C VAL A 511 -46.58 7.03 13.55
N TYR A 512 -47.11 6.04 12.84
CA TYR A 512 -48.53 5.94 12.51
C TYR A 512 -49.40 5.84 13.77
N LEU A 513 -49.08 4.92 14.69
CA LEU A 513 -49.83 4.77 15.96
C LEU A 513 -49.76 6.04 16.82
N ALA A 514 -48.62 6.72 16.89
CA ALA A 514 -48.51 8.01 17.58
C ALA A 514 -49.37 9.10 16.93
N MET A 515 -49.52 9.09 15.60
CA MET A 515 -50.41 10.00 14.87
C MET A 515 -51.88 9.68 15.16
N CYS A 516 -52.28 8.41 15.14
CA CYS A 516 -53.63 7.96 15.48
C CYS A 516 -54.00 8.32 16.93
N LEU A 517 -53.12 8.06 17.90
CA LEU A 517 -53.33 8.46 19.29
C LEU A 517 -53.44 9.98 19.44
N SER A 518 -52.61 10.76 18.73
CA SER A 518 -52.71 12.22 18.71
C SER A 518 -54.04 12.71 18.15
N ALA A 519 -54.52 12.09 17.06
CA ALA A 519 -55.83 12.39 16.48
C ALA A 519 -56.99 12.06 17.44
N VAL A 520 -56.96 10.89 18.10
CA VAL A 520 -57.96 10.49 19.10
C VAL A 520 -57.97 11.45 20.30
N ILE A 521 -56.80 11.88 20.79
CA ILE A 521 -56.70 12.86 21.88
C ILE A 521 -57.29 14.21 21.45
N ILE A 522 -56.98 14.69 20.24
CA ILE A 522 -57.53 15.94 19.70
C ILE A 522 -59.04 15.84 19.50
N GLN A 523 -59.55 14.71 18.97
CA GLN A 523 -60.98 14.47 18.80
C GLN A 523 -61.72 14.39 20.14
N ARG A 524 -61.15 13.72 21.16
CA ARG A 524 -61.71 13.66 22.52
C ARG A 524 -61.76 15.05 23.17
N TYR A 525 -60.68 15.82 23.05
CA TYR A 525 -60.63 17.19 23.58
C TYR A 525 -61.60 18.12 22.84
N TYR A 526 -61.70 18.01 21.50
CA TYR A 526 -62.67 18.75 20.70
C TYR A 526 -64.12 18.44 21.10
N ARG A 527 -64.48 17.15 21.21
CA ARG A 527 -65.81 16.72 21.71
C ARG A 527 -66.10 17.28 23.10
N SER A 528 -65.12 17.25 24.01
CA SER A 528 -65.25 17.87 25.34
C SER A 528 -65.46 19.38 25.29
N CYS A 529 -64.78 20.10 24.39
CA CYS A 529 -64.97 21.55 24.19
C CYS A 529 -66.33 21.89 23.55
N VAL A 530 -66.88 21.01 22.70
CA VAL A 530 -68.23 21.16 22.14
C VAL A 530 -69.28 20.97 23.24
N LEU A 531 -69.19 19.90 24.03
CA LEU A 531 -70.05 19.66 25.19
C LEU A 531 -70.00 20.83 26.18
N GLN A 532 -68.80 21.28 26.56
CA GLN A 532 -68.62 22.42 27.47
C GLN A 532 -69.24 23.73 26.94
N ARG A 533 -69.24 23.95 25.61
CA ARG A 533 -69.94 25.10 25.00
C ARG A 533 -71.45 24.96 25.11
N GLN A 534 -71.99 23.77 24.88
CA GLN A 534 -73.42 23.48 24.93
C GLN A 534 -73.96 23.54 26.37
N GLU A 535 -73.22 23.00 27.34
CA GLU A 535 -73.46 23.20 28.78
C GLU A 535 -73.43 24.68 29.17
N ARG A 536 -72.45 25.44 28.66
CA ARG A 536 -72.34 26.88 28.92
C ARG A 536 -73.50 27.67 28.31
N GLU A 537 -73.97 27.29 27.12
CA GLU A 537 -75.13 27.91 26.48
C GLU A 537 -76.42 27.60 27.26
N ASN A 538 -76.61 26.35 27.68
CA ASN A 538 -77.73 25.95 28.53
C ASN A 538 -77.72 26.68 29.88
N PHE A 539 -76.55 26.82 30.51
CA PHE A 539 -76.39 27.64 31.72
C PHE A 539 -76.71 29.13 31.48
N LEU A 540 -76.32 29.69 30.32
CA LEU A 540 -76.65 31.08 29.98
C LEU A 540 -78.14 31.28 29.72
N LYS A 541 -78.82 30.32 29.08
CA LYS A 541 -80.29 30.28 28.92
C LYS A 541 -80.97 30.22 30.28
N ALA A 542 -80.62 29.25 31.13
CA ALA A 542 -81.16 29.10 32.48
C ALA A 542 -80.94 30.35 33.34
N ARG A 543 -79.74 30.96 33.29
CA ARG A 543 -79.44 32.23 33.96
C ARG A 543 -80.27 33.39 33.41
N HIS A 544 -80.49 33.47 32.09
CA HIS A 544 -81.32 34.51 31.50
C HIS A 544 -82.76 34.39 31.98
N SER A 545 -83.36 33.19 31.91
CA SER A 545 -84.69 32.92 32.46
C SER A 545 -84.79 33.28 33.95
N ALA A 546 -83.79 32.90 34.77
CA ALA A 546 -83.75 33.27 36.18
C ALA A 546 -83.68 34.78 36.43
N VAL A 547 -82.91 35.53 35.62
CA VAL A 547 -82.85 37.01 35.70
C VAL A 547 -84.18 37.65 35.29
N VAL A 548 -84.84 37.14 34.25
CA VAL A 548 -86.19 37.60 33.86
C VAL A 548 -87.20 37.33 34.98
N LEU A 549 -87.19 36.14 35.58
CA LEU A 549 -88.06 35.78 36.71
C LEU A 549 -87.80 36.65 37.94
N GLN A 550 -86.53 36.92 38.28
CA GLN A 550 -86.13 37.82 39.37
C GLN A 550 -86.55 39.27 39.09
N ALA A 551 -86.43 39.74 37.85
CA ALA A 551 -86.87 41.09 37.46
C ALA A 551 -88.41 41.22 37.53
N ALA A 552 -89.15 40.21 37.04
CA ALA A 552 -90.60 40.14 37.13
C ALA A 552 -91.08 40.11 38.59
N PHE A 553 -90.45 39.29 39.45
CA PHE A 553 -90.78 39.21 40.88
C PHE A 553 -90.48 40.52 41.63
N ARG A 554 -89.32 41.16 41.36
CA ARG A 554 -89.00 42.49 41.92
C ARG A 554 -89.99 43.55 41.45
N GLY A 555 -90.36 43.53 40.17
CA GLY A 555 -91.41 44.39 39.60
C GLY A 555 -92.76 44.17 40.27
N HIS A 556 -93.15 42.91 40.51
CA HIS A 556 -94.36 42.56 41.26
C HIS A 556 -94.32 43.09 42.71
N CYS A 557 -93.19 42.95 43.42
CA CYS A 557 -93.03 43.49 44.77
C CYS A 557 -93.21 45.02 44.81
N VAL A 558 -92.61 45.74 43.85
CA VAL A 558 -92.76 47.20 43.73
C VAL A 558 -94.21 47.57 43.39
N ARG A 559 -94.86 46.89 42.43
CA ARG A 559 -96.29 47.11 42.09
C ARG A 559 -97.23 46.80 43.26
N SER A 560 -96.94 45.77 44.06
CA SER A 560 -97.69 45.42 45.26
C SER A 560 -97.53 46.50 46.35
N SER A 561 -96.31 47.03 46.52
CA SER A 561 -96.05 48.15 47.44
C SER A 561 -96.76 49.43 46.99
N ILE A 562 -96.68 49.78 45.69
CA ILE A 562 -97.38 50.94 45.11
C ILE A 562 -98.90 50.79 45.20
N THR A 563 -99.48 49.62 44.94
CA THR A 563 -100.94 49.42 45.07
C THR A 563 -101.40 49.44 46.53
N LYS A 564 -100.59 48.98 47.50
CA LYS A 564 -100.84 49.19 48.93
C LYS A 564 -100.79 50.68 49.31
N MET A 565 -99.78 51.41 48.84
CA MET A 565 -99.66 52.86 49.04
C MET A 565 -100.82 53.62 48.38
N HIS A 566 -101.23 53.26 47.16
CA HIS A 566 -102.37 53.88 46.49
C HIS A 566 -103.68 53.61 47.24
N LYS A 567 -103.93 52.38 47.72
CA LYS A 567 -105.09 52.10 48.58
C LYS A 567 -105.09 52.95 49.86
N ALA A 568 -103.95 53.07 50.53
CA ALA A 568 -103.81 53.94 51.71
C ALA A 568 -104.03 55.42 51.37
N VAL A 569 -103.45 55.91 50.27
CA VAL A 569 -103.65 57.28 49.78
C VAL A 569 -105.11 57.53 49.39
N THR A 570 -105.80 56.59 48.76
CA THR A 570 -107.24 56.71 48.47
C THR A 570 -108.07 56.78 49.76
N VAL A 571 -107.76 55.98 50.78
CA VAL A 571 -108.44 56.06 52.09
C VAL A 571 -108.15 57.41 52.79
N ILE A 572 -106.91 57.89 52.78
CA ILE A 572 -106.54 59.20 53.33
C ILE A 572 -107.21 60.35 52.57
N GLN A 573 -107.23 60.29 51.23
CA GLN A 573 -107.90 61.29 50.38
C GLN A 573 -109.42 61.25 50.53
N ALA A 574 -110.04 60.06 50.68
CA ALA A 574 -111.46 59.92 50.94
C ALA A 574 -111.83 60.48 52.32
N ASN A 575 -111.07 60.13 53.37
CA ASN A 575 -111.27 60.69 54.71
C ASN A 575 -110.99 62.20 54.76
N TYR A 576 -110.01 62.71 54.01
CA TYR A 576 -109.76 64.15 53.91
C TYR A 576 -110.85 64.88 53.11
N LYS A 577 -111.38 64.31 52.01
CA LYS A 577 -112.55 64.83 51.31
C LYS A 577 -113.78 64.84 52.21
N ARG A 578 -114.04 63.73 52.94
CA ARG A 578 -115.11 63.60 53.94
C ARG A 578 -114.95 64.64 55.05
N TYR A 579 -113.76 64.81 55.60
CA TYR A 579 -113.46 65.85 56.60
C TYR A 579 -113.64 67.27 56.03
N LYS A 580 -113.21 67.54 54.80
CA LYS A 580 -113.38 68.85 54.14
C LYS A 580 -114.86 69.15 53.88
N GLN A 581 -115.64 68.18 53.43
CA GLN A 581 -117.11 68.30 53.28
C GLN A 581 -117.81 68.44 54.64
N GLN A 582 -117.46 67.63 55.65
CA GLN A 582 -118.04 67.71 56.98
C GLN A 582 -117.68 69.04 57.67
N SER A 583 -116.50 69.59 57.42
CA SER A 583 -116.07 70.91 57.88
C SER A 583 -116.65 72.06 57.05
N ALA A 584 -117.04 71.83 55.79
CA ALA A 584 -117.84 72.77 55.00
C ALA A 584 -119.29 72.78 55.50
N PHE A 585 -119.90 71.61 55.68
CA PHE A 585 -121.24 71.44 56.23
C PHE A 585 -121.36 71.98 57.67
N ARG A 586 -120.38 71.74 58.55
CA ARG A 586 -120.34 72.36 59.88
C ARG A 586 -120.23 73.89 59.79
N ARG A 587 -119.46 74.44 58.84
CA ARG A 587 -119.41 75.88 58.58
C ARG A 587 -120.69 76.43 57.96
N GLN A 588 -121.38 75.68 57.11
CA GLN A 588 -122.69 76.06 56.56
C GLN A 588 -123.79 75.99 57.62
N ARG A 589 -123.80 74.97 58.50
CA ARG A 589 -124.74 74.90 59.64
C ARG A 589 -124.50 76.03 60.63
N TRP A 590 -123.23 76.30 60.98
CA TRP A 590 -122.85 77.44 61.80
C TRP A 590 -123.24 78.77 61.14
N ALA A 591 -122.92 78.95 59.84
CA ALA A 591 -123.30 80.15 59.09
C ALA A 591 -124.82 80.30 58.96
N ALA A 592 -125.61 79.23 58.85
CA ALA A 592 -127.07 79.29 58.82
C ALA A 592 -127.65 79.77 60.15
N CYS A 593 -127.22 79.19 61.28
CA CYS A 593 -127.63 79.66 62.61
C CYS A 593 -127.17 81.11 62.87
N VAL A 594 -125.95 81.46 62.45
CA VAL A 594 -125.41 82.83 62.57
C VAL A 594 -126.12 83.80 61.61
N LEU A 595 -126.59 83.37 60.43
CA LEU A 595 -127.46 84.20 59.57
C LEU A 595 -128.85 84.39 60.19
N GLN A 596 -129.44 83.35 60.79
CA GLN A 596 -130.75 83.47 61.45
C GLN A 596 -130.71 84.42 62.66
N GLN A 597 -129.62 84.42 63.42
CA GLN A 597 -129.37 85.45 64.45
C GLN A 597 -129.01 86.82 63.85
N ARG A 598 -128.10 86.90 62.87
CA ARG A 598 -127.59 88.17 62.35
C ARG A 598 -128.54 88.86 61.38
N PHE A 599 -129.44 88.20 60.66
CA PHE A 599 -130.46 88.85 59.83
C PHE A 599 -131.38 89.74 60.69
N ARG A 600 -131.73 89.26 61.89
CA ARG A 600 -132.50 90.01 62.91
C ARG A 600 -131.73 91.17 63.56
N ALA A 601 -130.39 91.25 63.38
CA ALA A 601 -129.54 92.35 63.84
C ALA A 601 -129.11 93.30 62.71
N GLN A 602 -128.84 92.77 61.51
CA GLN A 602 -128.38 93.51 60.33
C GLN A 602 -129.46 94.49 59.83
N ARG A 603 -130.75 94.15 60.00
CA ARG A 603 -131.88 95.05 59.73
C ARG A 603 -131.86 96.32 60.61
N ARG A 604 -131.17 96.32 61.76
CA ARG A 604 -130.89 97.54 62.55
C ARG A 604 -129.58 98.23 62.17
N ARG A 605 -128.55 97.48 61.73
CA ARG A 605 -127.22 98.04 61.39
C ARG A 605 -127.13 98.68 60.00
N ASN A 606 -127.94 98.24 59.03
CA ASN A 606 -127.85 98.75 57.64
C ASN A 606 -128.15 100.26 57.51
N VAL A 607 -128.79 100.88 58.51
CA VAL A 607 -129.10 102.31 58.52
C VAL A 607 -127.85 103.19 58.72
N GLU A 608 -126.85 102.72 59.48
CA GLU A 608 -125.76 103.58 59.97
C GLU A 608 -124.44 103.44 59.21
N LEU A 609 -124.19 102.34 58.48
CA LEU A 609 -122.86 102.04 57.91
C LEU A 609 -122.76 102.08 56.38
N GLN A 610 -123.80 102.51 55.66
CA GLN A 610 -123.59 102.99 54.28
C GLN A 610 -122.67 104.24 54.29
N HIS A 611 -122.80 105.09 55.32
CA HIS A 611 -122.12 106.37 55.43
C HIS A 611 -120.57 106.32 55.54
N TYR A 612 -119.99 105.23 56.05
CA TYR A 612 -118.55 105.20 56.39
C TYR A 612 -117.65 104.50 55.36
N GLN A 613 -118.17 103.61 54.52
CA GLN A 613 -117.31 102.73 53.71
C GLN A 613 -116.89 103.33 52.36
N GLU A 614 -117.59 104.34 51.86
CA GLU A 614 -117.28 105.01 50.59
C GLU A 614 -115.96 105.80 50.66
N VAL A 615 -115.74 106.53 51.76
CA VAL A 615 -114.58 107.42 51.96
C VAL A 615 -113.24 106.68 51.96
N ARG A 616 -113.20 105.44 52.50
CA ARG A 616 -111.93 104.75 52.78
C ARG A 616 -111.31 104.04 51.56
N GLN A 617 -112.09 103.71 50.54
CA GLN A 617 -111.64 102.83 49.46
C GLN A 617 -110.84 103.55 48.36
N ALA A 618 -110.98 104.87 48.22
CA ALA A 618 -110.35 105.65 47.15
C ALA A 618 -108.82 105.84 47.28
N VAL A 619 -108.28 105.81 48.50
CA VAL A 619 -106.88 106.24 48.77
C VAL A 619 -105.84 105.15 48.47
N ILE A 620 -106.24 103.87 48.50
CA ILE A 620 -105.31 102.72 48.46
C ILE A 620 -104.75 102.46 47.04
N THR A 621 -105.47 102.85 45.99
CA THR A 621 -105.17 102.50 44.59
C THR A 621 -104.02 103.29 43.96
N LEU A 622 -103.71 104.51 44.45
CA LEU A 622 -102.84 105.44 43.73
C LEU A 622 -101.32 105.26 44.01
N GLN A 623 -100.95 104.73 45.18
CA GLN A 623 -99.56 104.81 45.66
C GLN A 623 -98.61 103.69 45.14
N ALA A 624 -99.14 102.61 44.57
CA ALA A 624 -98.35 101.41 44.23
C ALA A 624 -97.60 101.51 42.88
N ALA A 625 -98.14 102.22 41.88
CA ALA A 625 -97.70 102.08 40.49
C ALA A 625 -96.33 102.71 40.17
N VAL A 626 -96.03 103.89 40.73
CA VAL A 626 -94.91 104.75 40.26
C VAL A 626 -93.52 104.20 40.63
N ARG A 627 -93.41 103.44 41.72
CA ARG A 627 -92.11 102.95 42.23
C ARG A 627 -91.48 101.83 41.37
N GLY A 628 -92.27 101.12 40.55
CA GLY A 628 -91.81 99.94 39.79
C GLY A 628 -91.09 100.22 38.45
N MET A 629 -91.09 101.47 37.97
CA MET A 629 -90.62 101.82 36.62
C MET A 629 -89.15 102.29 36.59
N LYS A 630 -88.75 103.16 37.54
CA LYS A 630 -87.45 103.85 37.56
C LYS A 630 -86.24 102.89 37.66
N SER A 631 -86.43 101.72 38.28
CA SER A 631 -85.39 100.70 38.47
C SER A 631 -84.95 99.98 37.18
N ARG A 632 -85.71 100.06 36.07
CA ARG A 632 -85.48 99.21 34.89
C ARG A 632 -84.59 99.84 33.81
N LYS A 633 -84.38 101.16 33.85
CA LYS A 633 -83.55 101.90 32.86
C LYS A 633 -82.05 101.75 33.14
N ILE A 634 -81.63 102.02 34.39
CA ILE A 634 -80.22 102.07 34.84
C ILE A 634 -79.46 100.75 34.59
N THR A 635 -80.14 99.60 34.67
CA THR A 635 -79.51 98.28 34.46
C THR A 635 -79.09 98.04 33.00
N LYS A 636 -79.79 98.65 32.02
CA LYS A 636 -79.56 98.36 30.58
C LYS A 636 -78.26 98.98 30.06
N GLU A 637 -77.93 100.18 30.54
CA GLU A 637 -76.74 100.95 30.12
C GLU A 637 -75.44 100.32 30.63
N ARG A 638 -75.44 99.80 31.87
CA ARG A 638 -74.25 99.18 32.50
C ARG A 638 -73.75 97.91 31.80
N TYR A 639 -74.62 97.15 31.13
CA TYR A 639 -74.23 95.94 30.38
C TYR A 639 -73.45 96.25 29.09
N HIS A 640 -73.68 97.40 28.46
CA HIS A 640 -73.09 97.69 27.16
C HIS A 640 -71.59 97.97 27.26
N ALA A 641 -71.19 98.86 28.20
CA ALA A 641 -69.80 99.24 28.44
C ALA A 641 -68.89 98.04 28.80
N ALA A 642 -69.38 97.12 29.64
CA ALA A 642 -68.64 95.92 30.04
C ALA A 642 -68.27 95.00 28.85
N SER A 643 -69.11 94.97 27.81
CA SER A 643 -68.93 94.07 26.66
C SER A 643 -67.77 94.46 25.73
N VAL A 644 -67.43 95.76 25.66
CA VAL A 644 -66.38 96.29 24.78
C VAL A 644 -65.00 96.01 25.37
N VAL A 645 -64.80 96.32 26.66
CA VAL A 645 -63.54 96.10 27.39
C VAL A 645 -63.17 94.61 27.41
N GLN A 646 -64.15 93.74 27.66
CA GLN A 646 -63.93 92.28 27.67
C GLN A 646 -63.52 91.71 26.30
N ARG A 647 -63.95 92.34 25.19
CA ARG A 647 -63.61 91.91 23.82
C ARG A 647 -62.15 92.22 23.49
N ALA A 648 -61.70 93.44 23.79
CA ALA A 648 -60.32 93.88 23.54
C ALA A 648 -59.28 93.09 24.35
N TYR A 649 -59.55 92.86 25.64
CA TYR A 649 -58.62 92.13 26.52
C TYR A 649 -58.41 90.67 26.10
N ARG A 650 -59.47 89.98 25.66
CA ARG A 650 -59.37 88.59 25.17
C ARG A 650 -58.48 88.49 23.93
N ALA A 651 -58.66 89.39 22.95
CA ALA A 651 -57.83 89.42 21.73
C ALA A 651 -56.33 89.68 22.02
N TYR A 652 -56.01 90.56 22.98
CA TYR A 652 -54.63 90.77 23.43
C TYR A 652 -54.04 89.51 24.10
N SER A 653 -54.81 88.86 24.98
CA SER A 653 -54.40 87.66 25.71
C SER A 653 -54.08 86.49 24.77
N GLU A 654 -54.95 86.21 23.80
CA GLU A 654 -54.73 85.15 22.80
C GLU A 654 -53.51 85.45 21.91
N ARG A 655 -53.34 86.69 21.45
CA ARG A 655 -52.17 87.10 20.66
C ARG A 655 -50.86 86.95 21.45
N LYS A 656 -50.88 87.22 22.76
CA LYS A 656 -49.73 87.01 23.66
C LYS A 656 -49.41 85.52 23.83
N GLN A 657 -50.42 84.68 24.06
CA GLN A 657 -50.20 83.22 24.15
C GLN A 657 -49.73 82.61 22.82
N TYR A 658 -50.29 83.04 21.68
CA TYR A 658 -49.86 82.57 20.35
C TYR A 658 -48.38 82.89 20.08
N LEU A 659 -47.88 84.07 20.46
CA LEU A 659 -46.47 84.43 20.29
C LEU A 659 -45.54 83.60 21.18
N ILE A 660 -45.94 83.29 22.43
CA ILE A 660 -45.22 82.40 23.35
C ILE A 660 -45.21 80.96 22.81
N LEU A 661 -46.33 80.49 22.25
CA LEU A 661 -46.44 79.17 21.62
C LEU A 661 -45.55 79.09 20.37
N LYS A 662 -45.55 80.14 19.53
CA LYS A 662 -44.73 80.23 18.31
C LYS A 662 -43.23 80.23 18.62
N SER A 663 -42.77 80.99 19.62
CA SER A 663 -41.35 80.99 20.03
C SER A 663 -40.93 79.67 20.68
N SER A 664 -41.81 79.05 21.47
CA SER A 664 -41.60 77.71 22.05
C SER A 664 -41.48 76.65 20.96
N VAL A 665 -42.40 76.63 19.99
CA VAL A 665 -42.39 75.70 18.85
C VAL A 665 -41.13 75.90 18.00
N LEU A 666 -40.74 77.14 17.69
CA LEU A 666 -39.49 77.41 16.94
C LEU A 666 -38.25 76.94 17.72
N THR A 667 -38.23 77.06 19.04
CA THR A 667 -37.14 76.59 19.90
C THR A 667 -37.07 75.05 19.92
N ILE A 668 -38.22 74.38 20.06
CA ILE A 668 -38.33 72.91 19.95
C ILE A 668 -37.91 72.43 18.56
N GLN A 669 -38.33 73.12 17.48
CA GLN A 669 -37.93 72.80 16.11
C GLN A 669 -36.44 73.00 15.87
N ARG A 670 -35.82 74.08 16.39
CA ARG A 670 -34.36 74.30 16.32
C ARG A 670 -33.61 73.19 17.07
N LYS A 671 -34.02 72.86 18.31
CA LYS A 671 -33.42 71.79 19.12
C LYS A 671 -33.56 70.42 18.45
N TYR A 672 -34.75 70.08 17.94
CA TYR A 672 -34.98 68.85 17.18
C TYR A 672 -34.15 68.78 15.88
N ARG A 673 -34.06 69.87 15.11
CA ARG A 673 -33.23 69.93 13.89
C ARG A 673 -31.74 69.75 14.22
N ALA A 674 -31.24 70.30 15.33
CA ALA A 674 -29.87 70.08 15.81
C ALA A 674 -29.64 68.62 16.25
N THR A 675 -30.47 68.09 17.15
CA THR A 675 -30.38 66.69 17.62
C THR A 675 -30.48 65.68 16.48
N ARG A 676 -31.35 65.94 15.48
CA ARG A 676 -31.48 65.11 14.27
C ARG A 676 -30.25 65.19 13.37
N ARG A 677 -29.56 66.33 13.30
CA ARG A 677 -28.29 66.49 12.56
C ARG A 677 -27.17 65.69 13.22
N GLN A 678 -27.02 65.80 14.53
CA GLN A 678 -26.03 65.07 15.33
C GLN A 678 -26.28 63.56 15.30
N TYR A 679 -27.53 63.11 15.48
CA TYR A 679 -27.91 61.70 15.32
C TYR A 679 -27.58 61.14 13.92
N LEU A 680 -27.72 61.93 12.85
CA LEU A 680 -27.35 61.50 11.50
C LEU A 680 -25.83 61.41 11.31
N GLU A 681 -25.05 62.28 11.94
CA GLU A 681 -23.59 62.14 11.98
C GLU A 681 -23.14 60.93 12.79
N ASP A 682 -23.68 60.73 13.98
CA ASP A 682 -23.29 59.61 14.83
C ASP A 682 -23.74 58.28 14.19
N ARG A 683 -24.88 58.26 13.49
CA ARG A 683 -25.26 57.16 12.59
C ARG A 683 -24.27 56.97 11.43
N ARG A 684 -23.72 58.03 10.82
CA ARG A 684 -22.62 57.92 9.82
C ARG A 684 -21.34 57.37 10.43
N LYS A 685 -20.93 57.84 11.62
CA LYS A 685 -19.75 57.37 12.38
C LYS A 685 -19.91 55.87 12.72
N VAL A 686 -21.06 55.47 13.26
CA VAL A 686 -21.41 54.08 13.53
C VAL A 686 -21.46 53.22 12.27
N ILE A 687 -22.00 53.72 11.14
CA ILE A 687 -21.99 52.97 9.87
C ILE A 687 -20.56 52.81 9.31
N LYS A 688 -19.70 53.83 9.40
CA LYS A 688 -18.26 53.70 9.09
C LYS A 688 -17.61 52.63 9.99
N ALA A 689 -17.79 52.72 11.31
CA ALA A 689 -17.26 51.76 12.27
C ALA A 689 -17.77 50.32 12.02
N GLN A 690 -19.06 50.14 11.74
CA GLN A 690 -19.64 48.84 11.39
C GLN A 690 -19.12 48.29 10.05
N ARG A 691 -18.86 49.15 9.05
CA ARG A 691 -18.24 48.74 7.77
C ARG A 691 -16.78 48.30 7.99
N SER A 692 -16.01 49.04 8.77
CA SER A 692 -14.64 48.68 9.16
C SER A 692 -14.60 47.38 9.98
N ALA A 693 -15.47 47.25 10.99
CA ALA A 693 -15.59 46.03 11.79
C ALA A 693 -16.02 44.82 10.94
N LYS A 694 -16.95 44.97 10.00
CA LYS A 694 -17.32 43.90 9.05
C LYS A 694 -16.19 43.52 8.10
N ARG A 695 -15.39 44.50 7.61
CA ARG A 695 -14.15 44.21 6.85
C ARG A 695 -13.17 43.44 7.71
N TRP A 696 -12.86 43.91 8.92
CA TRP A 696 -11.95 43.24 9.85
C TRP A 696 -12.40 41.82 10.20
N LEU A 697 -13.70 41.60 10.46
CA LEU A 697 -14.27 40.26 10.66
C LEU A 697 -14.07 39.38 9.42
N SER A 698 -14.32 39.92 8.23
CA SER A 698 -14.13 39.21 6.96
C SER A 698 -12.66 38.81 6.74
N HIS A 699 -11.70 39.72 6.98
CA HIS A 699 -10.27 39.40 6.95
C HIS A 699 -9.91 38.33 8.00
N ARG A 700 -10.41 38.44 9.23
CA ARG A 700 -10.20 37.43 10.30
C ARG A 700 -10.79 36.06 9.91
N HIS A 701 -11.97 36.02 9.30
CA HIS A 701 -12.58 34.78 8.80
C HIS A 701 -11.86 34.20 7.58
N LYS A 702 -11.35 35.02 6.67
CA LYS A 702 -10.58 34.58 5.49
C LYS A 702 -9.21 34.05 5.91
N ALA A 703 -8.50 34.75 6.80
CA ALA A 703 -7.26 34.26 7.42
C ALA A 703 -7.50 32.96 8.20
N ALA A 704 -8.53 32.89 9.04
CA ALA A 704 -8.89 31.66 9.75
C ALA A 704 -9.25 30.51 8.79
N SER A 705 -9.84 30.80 7.63
CA SER A 705 -10.14 29.79 6.61
C SER A 705 -8.87 29.26 5.94
N VAL A 706 -7.92 30.14 5.60
CA VAL A 706 -6.59 29.75 5.07
C VAL A 706 -5.82 28.92 6.09
N ILE A 707 -5.78 29.36 7.35
CA ILE A 707 -5.14 28.62 8.46
C ILE A 707 -5.82 27.25 8.66
N GLN A 708 -7.15 27.18 8.66
CA GLN A 708 -7.88 25.90 8.74
C GLN A 708 -7.61 25.01 7.53
N GLN A 709 -7.45 25.56 6.32
CA GLN A 709 -7.12 24.80 5.12
C GLN A 709 -5.70 24.25 5.17
N ALA A 710 -4.73 25.06 5.62
CA ALA A 710 -3.34 24.64 5.84
C ALA A 710 -3.26 23.55 6.93
N ILE A 711 -3.94 23.73 8.06
CA ILE A 711 -4.01 22.72 9.14
C ILE A 711 -4.70 21.44 8.65
N ARG A 712 -5.79 21.54 7.88
CA ARG A 712 -6.44 20.34 7.27
C ARG A 712 -5.52 19.62 6.29
N LYS A 713 -4.76 20.35 5.45
CA LYS A 713 -3.74 19.79 4.54
C LYS A 713 -2.61 19.10 5.33
N PHE A 714 -2.10 19.75 6.38
CA PHE A 714 -1.09 19.19 7.27
C PHE A 714 -1.58 17.94 8.01
N LEU A 715 -2.80 17.96 8.57
CA LEU A 715 -3.40 16.81 9.24
C LEU A 715 -3.70 15.66 8.27
N LEU A 716 -4.10 15.96 7.03
CA LEU A 716 -4.25 14.97 5.97
C LEU A 716 -2.90 14.30 5.65
N LEU A 717 -1.85 15.08 5.40
CA LEU A 717 -0.50 14.58 5.12
C LEU A 717 0.11 13.84 6.32
N ARG A 718 -0.18 14.26 7.56
CA ARG A 718 0.24 13.57 8.80
C ARG A 718 -0.57 12.30 9.07
N ARG A 719 -1.84 12.23 8.60
CA ARG A 719 -2.63 10.99 8.59
C ARG A 719 -2.12 10.04 7.51
N GLN A 720 -1.84 10.52 6.30
CA GLN A 720 -1.29 9.74 5.20
C GLN A 720 0.08 9.18 5.55
N ARG A 721 1.00 9.98 6.12
CA ARG A 721 2.29 9.48 6.63
C ARG A 721 2.13 8.43 7.73
N ARG A 722 1.21 8.61 8.69
CA ARG A 722 0.93 7.58 9.71
C ARG A 722 0.33 6.30 9.12
N VAL A 723 -0.56 6.41 8.14
CA VAL A 723 -1.12 5.25 7.42
C VAL A 723 -0.03 4.53 6.62
N GLN A 724 0.82 5.27 5.89
CA GLN A 724 1.94 4.68 5.15
C GLN A 724 2.94 3.99 6.07
N GLN A 725 3.36 4.65 7.17
CA GLN A 725 4.21 4.04 8.20
C GLN A 725 3.54 2.82 8.84
N GLY A 726 2.22 2.84 9.05
CA GLY A 726 1.43 1.70 9.52
C GLY A 726 1.42 0.54 8.52
N ILE A 727 1.25 0.82 7.23
CA ILE A 727 1.33 -0.16 6.15
C ILE A 727 2.74 -0.74 6.05
N THR A 728 3.79 0.08 6.06
CA THR A 728 5.18 -0.39 6.02
C THR A 728 5.54 -1.22 7.26
N ARG A 729 5.09 -0.81 8.46
CA ARG A 729 5.25 -1.62 9.68
C ARG A 729 4.48 -2.94 9.59
N ALA A 730 3.22 -2.94 9.11
CA ALA A 730 2.44 -4.15 8.93
C ALA A 730 3.08 -5.10 7.88
N GLN A 731 3.58 -4.55 6.77
CA GLN A 731 4.32 -5.30 5.75
C GLN A 731 5.64 -5.87 6.29
N ALA A 732 6.39 -5.11 7.09
CA ALA A 732 7.62 -5.57 7.73
C ALA A 732 7.35 -6.65 8.80
N LEU A 733 6.32 -6.47 9.63
CA LEU A 733 5.87 -7.45 10.61
C LEU A 733 5.36 -8.73 9.93
N TRP A 734 4.64 -8.61 8.81
CA TRP A 734 4.15 -9.74 8.01
C TRP A 734 5.28 -10.48 7.30
N ARG A 735 6.20 -9.76 6.61
CA ARG A 735 7.41 -10.36 6.01
C ARG A 735 8.25 -11.07 7.08
N GLY A 736 8.43 -10.45 8.24
CA GLY A 736 9.10 -11.05 9.39
C GLY A 736 8.34 -12.25 9.98
N HIS A 737 7.01 -12.23 10.02
CA HIS A 737 6.19 -13.36 10.46
C HIS A 737 6.27 -14.54 9.48
N CYS A 738 6.18 -14.29 8.18
CA CYS A 738 6.36 -15.31 7.15
C CYS A 738 7.78 -15.90 7.16
N SER A 739 8.81 -15.07 7.32
CA SER A 739 10.20 -15.55 7.46
C SER A 739 10.38 -16.40 8.72
N ARG A 740 9.89 -15.94 9.88
CA ARG A 740 9.88 -16.74 11.13
C ARG A 740 9.13 -18.06 10.95
N ARG A 741 7.93 -18.05 10.39
CA ARG A 741 7.13 -19.25 10.13
C ARG A 741 7.81 -20.27 9.19
N LEU A 742 8.75 -19.83 8.35
CA LEU A 742 9.52 -20.69 7.46
C LEU A 742 10.88 -21.12 8.02
N ASN A 743 11.48 -20.35 8.94
CA ASN A 743 12.87 -20.49 9.38
C ASN A 743 13.06 -20.65 10.91
N ASP A 744 11.99 -20.61 11.72
CA ASP A 744 12.07 -20.70 13.18
C ASP A 744 12.47 -22.11 13.64
N ASN A 745 13.76 -22.29 13.91
CA ASN A 745 14.28 -23.45 14.63
C ASN A 745 14.49 -23.16 16.13
N LEU A 746 14.63 -24.22 16.92
CA LEU A 746 14.78 -24.16 18.39
C LEU A 746 15.95 -23.28 18.87
N LYS A 747 17.06 -23.23 18.12
CA LYS A 747 18.21 -22.36 18.43
C LYS A 747 17.84 -20.88 18.21
N VAL A 748 17.15 -20.55 17.11
CA VAL A 748 16.68 -19.18 16.79
C VAL A 748 15.55 -18.73 17.73
N VAL A 749 14.74 -19.64 18.27
CA VAL A 749 13.79 -19.33 19.38
C VAL A 749 14.57 -18.96 20.65
N LYS A 750 15.48 -19.81 21.13
CA LYS A 750 16.30 -19.52 22.34
C LYS A 750 17.14 -18.24 22.20
N LEU A 751 17.69 -17.96 21.02
CA LEU A 751 18.43 -16.73 20.75
C LEU A 751 17.56 -15.47 20.89
N ARG A 752 16.30 -15.51 20.45
CA ARG A 752 15.34 -14.40 20.59
C ARG A 752 14.83 -14.22 22.02
N HIS A 753 14.82 -15.27 22.84
CA HIS A 753 14.53 -15.15 24.25
C HIS A 753 15.63 -14.34 24.94
N ARG A 754 16.88 -14.80 24.82
CA ARG A 754 18.07 -14.10 25.33
C ARG A 754 18.19 -12.66 24.85
N LEU A 755 17.87 -12.40 23.58
CA LEU A 755 17.90 -11.04 23.05
C LEU A 755 16.82 -10.14 23.69
N ARG A 756 15.65 -10.66 24.07
CA ARG A 756 14.60 -9.90 24.76
C ARG A 756 14.94 -9.62 26.22
N GLU A 757 15.49 -10.62 26.93
CA GLU A 757 15.99 -10.47 28.29
C GLU A 757 17.04 -9.36 28.33
N VAL A 758 18.12 -9.50 27.54
CA VAL A 758 19.14 -8.47 27.40
C VAL A 758 18.55 -7.11 26.96
N SER A 759 17.56 -7.07 26.06
CA SER A 759 16.93 -5.80 25.64
C SER A 759 16.05 -5.13 26.70
N ALA A 760 15.62 -5.85 27.74
CA ALA A 760 14.87 -5.28 28.85
C ALA A 760 15.80 -4.61 29.88
N ASP A 761 17.01 -5.15 30.04
CA ASP A 761 18.00 -4.71 31.03
C ASP A 761 18.92 -3.55 30.54
N VAL A 762 18.84 -3.17 29.26
CA VAL A 762 19.66 -2.10 28.65
C VAL A 762 19.35 -0.72 29.25
N ARG A 763 20.34 -0.10 29.89
CA ARG A 763 20.29 1.31 30.31
C ARG A 763 20.60 2.26 29.13
N GLU A 764 20.29 3.55 29.29
CA GLU A 764 20.72 4.58 28.34
C GLU A 764 22.26 4.60 28.19
N GLU A 765 23.01 4.30 29.26
CA GLU A 765 24.47 4.19 29.26
C GLU A 765 25.00 3.02 28.42
N ASP A 766 24.21 1.95 28.23
CA ASP A 766 24.62 0.77 27.46
C ASP A 766 24.50 0.97 25.94
N LYS A 767 23.87 2.07 25.49
CA LYS A 767 23.85 2.45 24.08
C LYS A 767 25.27 2.78 23.64
N LEU A 768 25.70 2.19 22.52
CA LEU A 768 27.09 2.25 22.02
C LEU A 768 27.72 3.66 22.12
N CYS A 769 27.03 4.71 21.66
CA CYS A 769 27.49 6.10 21.73
C CYS A 769 27.75 6.58 23.17
N ASN A 770 26.81 6.34 24.09
CA ASN A 770 26.91 6.76 25.48
C ASN A 770 27.97 5.92 26.23
N LYS A 771 28.08 4.64 25.88
CA LYS A 771 29.11 3.72 26.38
C LYS A 771 30.51 4.14 25.95
N THR A 772 30.68 4.63 24.71
CA THR A 772 31.91 5.28 24.23
C THR A 772 32.23 6.51 25.07
N SER A 773 31.31 7.46 25.24
CA SER A 773 31.56 8.68 26.02
C SER A 773 31.90 8.38 27.49
N SER A 774 31.20 7.42 28.10
CA SER A 774 31.49 6.96 29.47
C SER A 774 32.89 6.32 29.57
N ALA A 775 33.25 5.44 28.64
CA ALA A 775 34.55 4.80 28.60
C ALA A 775 35.70 5.78 28.28
N LEU A 776 35.48 6.81 27.44
CA LEU A 776 36.43 7.89 27.22
C LEU A 776 36.66 8.69 28.51
N ASN A 777 35.60 9.06 29.23
CA ASN A 777 35.74 9.73 30.53
C ASN A 777 36.53 8.88 31.53
N TYR A 778 36.25 7.56 31.63
CA TYR A 778 37.03 6.66 32.48
C TYR A 778 38.51 6.58 32.07
N LEU A 779 38.80 6.48 30.76
CA LEU A 779 40.16 6.38 30.22
C LEU A 779 40.98 7.66 30.43
N LEU A 780 40.35 8.84 30.35
CA LEU A 780 41.01 10.14 30.46
C LEU A 780 41.15 10.63 31.92
N GLN A 781 40.23 10.26 32.82
CA GLN A 781 40.19 10.80 34.19
C GLN A 781 40.76 9.86 35.26
N TYR A 782 40.67 8.53 35.10
CA TYR A 782 40.92 7.58 36.21
C TYR A 782 42.26 6.85 36.04
N LYS A 783 43.12 6.94 37.06
CA LYS A 783 44.43 6.27 37.09
C LYS A 783 44.38 4.80 37.53
N GLN A 784 43.22 4.29 37.94
CA GLN A 784 43.08 2.94 38.51
C GLN A 784 42.91 1.88 37.41
N PHE A 785 43.78 0.87 37.44
CA PHE A 785 43.96 -0.13 36.39
C PHE A 785 42.70 -0.90 35.99
N SER A 786 41.81 -1.21 36.94
CA SER A 786 40.56 -1.94 36.67
C SER A 786 39.61 -1.14 35.76
N TYR A 787 39.40 0.15 36.05
CA TYR A 787 38.53 1.01 35.26
C TYR A 787 39.14 1.33 33.88
N ILE A 788 40.46 1.48 33.79
CA ILE A 788 41.17 1.63 32.50
C ILE A 788 40.96 0.37 31.64
N LEU A 789 41.11 -0.83 32.21
CA LEU A 789 40.92 -2.09 31.47
C LEU A 789 39.47 -2.29 31.02
N GLU A 790 38.48 -1.93 31.83
CA GLU A 790 37.07 -1.98 31.44
C GLU A 790 36.71 -0.92 30.39
N ALA A 791 37.25 0.29 30.51
CA ALA A 791 37.13 1.34 29.50
C ALA A 791 37.68 0.88 28.14
N LEU A 792 38.89 0.31 28.10
CA LEU A 792 39.49 -0.21 26.87
C LEU A 792 38.69 -1.38 26.27
N LYS A 793 38.12 -2.28 27.09
CA LYS A 793 37.22 -3.35 26.62
C LYS A 793 35.95 -2.77 25.95
N ASN A 794 35.38 -1.72 26.52
CA ASN A 794 34.23 -1.03 25.95
C ASN A 794 34.58 -0.25 24.66
N LEU A 795 35.72 0.45 24.63
CA LEU A 795 36.20 1.20 23.47
C LEU A 795 36.63 0.31 22.30
N GLU A 796 37.19 -0.87 22.57
CA GLU A 796 37.49 -1.87 21.53
C GLU A 796 36.22 -2.30 20.80
N THR A 797 35.14 -2.55 21.54
CA THR A 797 33.86 -2.97 20.95
C THR A 797 33.12 -1.81 20.29
N ALA A 798 33.24 -0.58 20.82
CA ALA A 798 32.71 0.62 20.16
C ALA A 798 33.41 0.90 18.82
N THR A 799 34.75 0.96 18.82
CA THR A 799 35.55 1.21 17.60
C THR A 799 35.49 0.07 16.60
N ARG A 800 35.16 -1.17 16.99
CA ARG A 800 34.90 -2.26 16.03
C ARG A 800 33.55 -2.12 15.31
N LEU A 801 32.58 -1.41 15.88
CA LEU A 801 31.17 -1.47 15.45
C LEU A 801 30.61 -0.16 14.86
N SER A 802 31.28 0.99 15.05
CA SER A 802 30.77 2.30 14.59
C SER A 802 31.92 3.24 14.16
N PRO A 803 31.93 3.76 12.91
CA PRO A 803 32.90 4.78 12.50
C PRO A 803 32.76 6.08 13.31
N GLU A 804 31.55 6.44 13.73
CA GLU A 804 31.29 7.61 14.56
C GLU A 804 31.90 7.48 15.98
N CYS A 805 32.17 6.25 16.43
CA CYS A 805 32.91 6.01 17.67
C CYS A 805 34.44 6.07 17.46
N CYS A 806 34.92 5.80 16.24
CA CYS A 806 36.32 6.00 15.87
C CYS A 806 36.65 7.49 15.77
N GLU A 807 35.80 8.27 15.09
CA GLU A 807 35.95 9.73 14.96
C GLU A 807 35.97 10.40 16.34
N ARG A 808 34.97 10.15 17.21
CA ARG A 808 34.95 10.74 18.56
C ARG A 808 36.11 10.34 19.46
N LEU A 809 36.67 9.13 19.30
CA LEU A 809 37.85 8.73 20.07
C LEU A 809 39.06 9.57 19.68
N VAL A 810 39.26 9.81 18.38
CA VAL A 810 40.30 10.70 17.87
C VAL A 810 40.06 12.16 18.33
N GLU A 811 38.84 12.68 18.18
CA GLU A 811 38.47 14.03 18.64
C GLU A 811 38.73 14.25 20.13
N SER A 812 38.61 13.21 20.96
CA SER A 812 38.87 13.28 22.40
C SER A 812 40.36 13.24 22.81
N GLY A 813 41.29 13.14 21.85
CA GLY A 813 42.73 13.02 22.11
C GLY A 813 43.17 11.69 22.75
N ALA A 814 42.26 10.72 22.90
CA ALA A 814 42.51 9.47 23.60
C ALA A 814 43.56 8.57 22.92
N THR A 815 43.90 8.79 21.64
CA THR A 815 45.00 8.09 20.94
C THR A 815 46.34 8.27 21.68
N ASN A 816 46.66 9.49 22.12
CA ASN A 816 47.87 9.78 22.89
C ASN A 816 47.89 9.01 24.21
N VAL A 817 46.77 8.98 24.93
CA VAL A 817 46.64 8.23 26.20
C VAL A 817 46.77 6.72 25.98
N ILE A 818 46.25 6.18 24.88
CA ILE A 818 46.39 4.77 24.51
C ILE A 818 47.87 4.40 24.23
N PHE A 819 48.62 5.24 23.51
CA PHE A 819 50.07 5.03 23.31
C PHE A 819 50.87 5.17 24.62
N THR A 820 50.54 6.13 25.48
CA THR A 820 51.14 6.25 26.81
C THR A 820 50.88 5.02 27.68
N LEU A 821 49.66 4.49 27.69
CA LEU A 821 49.32 3.24 28.40
C LEU A 821 50.08 2.03 27.86
N ILE A 822 50.31 1.96 26.55
CA ILE A 822 51.15 0.92 25.93
C ILE A 822 52.60 1.00 26.45
N ARG A 823 53.18 2.21 26.52
CA ARG A 823 54.55 2.46 27.02
C ARG A 823 54.69 2.10 28.50
N CYS A 824 53.73 2.50 29.33
CA CYS A 824 53.74 2.25 30.77
C CYS A 824 53.44 0.79 31.16
N CYS A 825 52.79 0.00 30.30
CA CYS A 825 52.45 -1.39 30.60
C CYS A 825 53.68 -2.33 30.57
N ASN A 826 53.62 -3.44 31.32
CA ASN A 826 54.69 -4.43 31.41
C ASN A 826 54.28 -5.85 30.95
N ARG A 827 55.15 -6.86 31.16
CA ARG A 827 54.91 -8.27 30.74
C ARG A 827 53.90 -9.03 31.63
N SER A 828 53.31 -8.42 32.66
CA SER A 828 52.30 -9.04 33.54
C SER A 828 50.97 -9.32 32.81
N VAL A 829 50.12 -10.19 33.37
CA VAL A 829 48.84 -10.58 32.75
C VAL A 829 47.89 -9.39 32.56
N PRO A 830 47.64 -8.52 33.56
CA PRO A 830 46.75 -7.36 33.37
C PRO A 830 47.29 -6.36 32.32
N CYS A 831 48.61 -6.13 32.31
CA CYS A 831 49.25 -5.28 31.30
C CYS A 831 49.20 -5.89 29.89
N MET A 832 49.29 -7.20 29.74
CA MET A 832 49.08 -7.87 28.44
C MET A 832 47.64 -7.72 27.95
N GLU A 833 46.63 -7.76 28.83
CA GLU A 833 45.25 -7.44 28.43
C GLU A 833 45.12 -5.98 27.97
N VAL A 834 45.60 -5.00 28.76
CA VAL A 834 45.57 -3.58 28.38
C VAL A 834 46.24 -3.34 27.03
N ILE A 835 47.46 -3.85 26.82
CA ILE A 835 48.15 -3.76 25.52
C ILE A 835 47.34 -4.41 24.39
N THR A 836 46.68 -5.55 24.64
CA THR A 836 45.88 -6.24 23.62
C THR A 836 44.65 -5.41 23.19
N PHE A 837 43.92 -4.82 24.14
CA PHE A 837 42.77 -3.97 23.82
C PHE A 837 43.22 -2.63 23.19
N SER A 838 44.29 -2.02 23.71
CA SER A 838 44.88 -0.80 23.14
C SER A 838 45.30 -0.97 21.68
N ILE A 839 46.08 -2.01 21.34
CA ILE A 839 46.47 -2.27 19.95
C ILE A 839 45.25 -2.60 19.09
N GLN A 840 44.25 -3.31 19.62
CA GLN A 840 43.03 -3.60 18.86
C GLN A 840 42.21 -2.34 18.56
N ILE A 841 42.12 -1.38 19.49
CA ILE A 841 41.51 -0.07 19.25
C ILE A 841 42.26 0.67 18.14
N LEU A 842 43.59 0.80 18.26
CA LEU A 842 44.41 1.46 17.24
C LEU A 842 44.27 0.77 15.87
N LEU A 843 44.20 -0.57 15.83
CA LEU A 843 43.93 -1.32 14.60
C LEU A 843 42.55 -1.01 14.00
N ASN A 844 41.51 -0.86 14.83
CA ASN A 844 40.17 -0.48 14.38
C ASN A 844 40.16 0.93 13.77
N LEU A 845 40.87 1.88 14.39
CA LEU A 845 41.06 3.24 13.89
C LEU A 845 41.85 3.25 12.57
N SER A 846 42.97 2.53 12.48
CA SER A 846 43.81 2.48 11.28
C SER A 846 43.16 1.74 10.10
N LYS A 847 42.24 0.80 10.34
CA LYS A 847 41.38 0.22 9.29
C LYS A 847 40.40 1.25 8.69
N TYR A 848 40.11 2.37 9.36
CA TYR A 848 39.23 3.42 8.85
C TYR A 848 40.02 4.65 8.40
N HIS A 849 40.16 4.81 7.08
CA HIS A 849 41.03 5.81 6.42
C HIS A 849 41.06 7.21 7.04
N LYS A 850 39.93 7.78 7.49
CA LYS A 850 39.89 9.11 8.13
C LYS A 850 40.68 9.16 9.44
N THR A 851 40.65 8.09 10.21
CA THR A 851 41.28 8.01 11.54
C THR A 851 42.67 7.35 11.50
N THR A 852 43.13 6.89 10.34
CA THR A 852 44.47 6.29 10.17
C THR A 852 45.59 7.32 10.41
N GLU A 853 45.41 8.56 9.97
CA GLU A 853 46.41 9.62 10.16
C GLU A 853 46.63 9.92 11.65
N ALA A 854 45.55 10.17 12.41
CA ALA A 854 45.61 10.46 13.85
C ALA A 854 46.12 9.30 14.75
N VAL A 855 46.49 8.15 14.17
CA VAL A 855 47.24 7.07 14.84
C VAL A 855 48.72 7.09 14.44
N TYR A 856 49.05 7.57 13.23
CA TYR A 856 50.42 7.78 12.76
C TYR A 856 51.06 9.01 13.43
N SER A 857 50.40 10.17 13.37
CA SER A 857 50.92 11.47 13.85
C SER A 857 51.03 11.58 15.39
N VAL A 858 50.77 10.50 16.13
CA VAL A 858 51.12 10.42 17.56
C VAL A 858 52.64 10.31 17.68
N GLU A 859 53.23 11.20 18.47
CA GLU A 859 54.67 11.25 18.74
C GLU A 859 55.22 9.85 19.13
N ASN A 860 56.31 9.42 18.48
CA ASN A 860 56.97 8.13 18.72
C ASN A 860 56.05 6.88 18.53
N SER A 861 54.98 6.98 17.73
CA SER A 861 54.05 5.88 17.44
C SER A 861 54.76 4.63 16.89
N VAL A 862 55.58 4.81 15.85
CA VAL A 862 56.29 3.75 15.13
C VAL A 862 57.28 3.01 16.04
N GLU A 863 58.15 3.73 16.75
CA GLU A 863 59.11 3.13 17.70
C GLU A 863 58.39 2.34 18.81
N THR A 864 57.26 2.86 19.30
CA THR A 864 56.44 2.15 20.32
C THR A 864 55.88 0.82 19.80
N LEU A 865 55.57 0.72 18.51
CA LEU A 865 55.17 -0.54 17.86
C LEU A 865 56.36 -1.47 17.63
N LEU A 866 57.53 -0.94 17.25
CA LEU A 866 58.76 -1.72 17.13
C LEU A 866 59.24 -2.27 18.48
N ASP A 867 59.03 -1.53 19.57
CA ASP A 867 59.29 -1.98 20.95
C ASP A 867 58.34 -3.11 21.35
N LEU A 868 57.04 -2.97 21.07
CA LEU A 868 56.06 -4.04 21.27
C LEU A 868 56.41 -5.31 20.50
N LEU A 869 56.83 -5.20 19.24
CA LEU A 869 57.26 -6.35 18.44
C LEU A 869 58.48 -7.03 19.06
N GLN A 870 59.52 -6.27 19.38
CA GLN A 870 60.73 -6.79 20.03
C GLN A 870 60.42 -7.44 21.38
N ARG A 871 59.47 -6.89 22.14
CA ARG A 871 59.07 -7.38 23.48
C ARG A 871 58.16 -8.61 23.46
N TYR A 872 57.34 -8.81 22.43
CA TYR A 872 56.34 -9.89 22.39
C TYR A 872 56.61 -11.00 21.37
N ARG A 873 57.68 -10.91 20.56
CA ARG A 873 58.20 -11.97 19.66
C ARG A 873 58.16 -13.39 20.26
N GLU A 874 58.52 -13.52 21.54
CA GLU A 874 58.66 -14.81 22.23
C GLU A 874 57.31 -15.51 22.44
N LYS A 875 56.24 -14.75 22.75
CA LYS A 875 54.89 -15.28 23.05
C LYS A 875 54.01 -15.42 21.81
N ALA A 876 54.55 -15.25 20.60
CA ALA A 876 53.74 -15.01 19.40
C ALA A 876 52.80 -16.18 18.99
N GLY A 877 52.96 -17.38 19.56
CA GLY A 877 52.11 -18.57 19.30
C GLY A 877 51.70 -19.38 20.54
N ASP A 878 51.87 -18.87 21.77
CA ASP A 878 51.60 -19.66 22.99
C ASP A 878 50.10 -19.74 23.34
N LYS A 879 49.46 -20.84 22.90
CA LYS A 879 48.19 -21.43 23.41
C LYS A 879 46.91 -20.60 23.51
N VAL A 880 46.90 -19.28 23.35
CA VAL A 880 45.67 -18.44 23.33
C VAL A 880 45.02 -18.47 21.94
N ALA A 881 44.69 -19.67 21.46
CA ALA A 881 44.27 -19.90 20.08
C ALA A 881 42.82 -19.47 19.75
N GLU A 882 41.99 -19.15 20.76
CA GLU A 882 40.54 -19.11 20.53
C GLU A 882 39.99 -17.86 19.82
N LYS A 883 40.48 -16.64 20.10
CA LYS A 883 39.72 -15.40 19.78
C LYS A 883 40.49 -14.20 19.20
N GLY A 884 41.76 -14.36 18.81
CA GLY A 884 42.48 -13.33 18.04
C GLY A 884 44.00 -13.44 18.19
N GLY A 885 44.74 -13.02 17.14
CA GLY A 885 46.19 -13.15 17.08
C GLY A 885 46.94 -12.48 18.24
N SER A 886 48.15 -12.98 18.52
CA SER A 886 49.02 -12.48 19.59
C SER A 886 49.34 -10.99 19.45
N ILE A 887 49.70 -10.33 20.56
CA ILE A 887 50.14 -8.91 20.62
C ILE A 887 51.15 -8.60 19.50
N PHE A 888 52.10 -9.51 19.26
CA PHE A 888 53.06 -9.43 18.16
C PHE A 888 52.38 -9.32 16.79
N THR A 889 51.52 -10.28 16.43
CA THR A 889 50.81 -10.25 15.14
C THR A 889 49.94 -8.99 14.98
N LYS A 890 49.23 -8.57 16.02
CA LYS A 890 48.40 -7.35 16.00
C LYS A 890 49.23 -6.08 15.82
N ALA A 891 50.41 -5.99 16.44
CA ALA A 891 51.35 -4.90 16.21
C ALA A 891 51.91 -4.91 14.77
N CYS A 892 52.20 -6.08 14.17
CA CYS A 892 52.57 -6.17 12.75
C CYS A 892 51.45 -5.64 11.83
N PHE A 893 50.19 -5.99 12.08
CA PHE A 893 49.07 -5.49 11.25
C PHE A 893 48.88 -3.99 11.38
N LEU A 894 48.97 -3.46 12.61
CA LEU A 894 48.88 -2.02 12.84
C LEU A 894 50.02 -1.27 12.13
N LEU A 895 51.26 -1.72 12.29
CA LEU A 895 52.43 -1.12 11.66
C LEU A 895 52.33 -1.13 10.12
N ALA A 896 51.98 -2.27 9.51
CA ALA A 896 51.81 -2.36 8.05
C ALA A 896 50.62 -1.56 7.50
N LEU A 897 49.55 -1.35 8.28
CA LEU A 897 48.43 -0.49 7.88
C LEU A 897 48.79 1.00 7.95
N LEU A 898 49.58 1.41 8.95
CA LEU A 898 50.09 2.79 9.02
C LEU A 898 51.06 3.08 7.86
N LEU A 899 51.94 2.13 7.56
CA LEU A 899 52.97 2.20 6.51
C LEU A 899 52.47 1.77 5.12
N GLN A 900 51.15 1.61 4.92
CA GLN A 900 50.58 1.35 3.60
C GLN A 900 50.69 2.58 2.67
N ASP A 901 50.86 3.78 3.24
CA ASP A 901 51.16 5.00 2.49
C ASP A 901 52.66 5.08 2.15
N LYS A 902 52.97 5.34 0.88
CA LYS A 902 54.34 5.42 0.37
C LYS A 902 55.15 6.54 1.01
N HIS A 903 54.53 7.66 1.39
CA HIS A 903 55.23 8.78 2.01
C HIS A 903 55.73 8.37 3.41
N ARG A 904 54.83 7.83 4.23
CA ARG A 904 55.14 7.35 5.58
C ARG A 904 56.15 6.20 5.59
N ALA A 905 56.07 5.30 4.59
CA ALA A 905 57.06 4.24 4.41
C ALA A 905 58.47 4.83 4.19
N VAL A 906 58.61 5.86 3.34
CA VAL A 906 59.89 6.55 3.08
C VAL A 906 60.37 7.37 4.29
N GLU A 907 59.47 7.99 5.05
CA GLU A 907 59.82 8.67 6.31
C GLU A 907 60.41 7.68 7.34
N VAL A 908 59.74 6.56 7.58
CA VAL A 908 60.18 5.56 8.57
C VAL A 908 61.46 4.84 8.16
N MET A 909 61.75 4.73 6.86
CA MET A 909 63.02 4.21 6.36
C MET A 909 64.21 5.17 6.58
N LYS A 910 63.96 6.45 6.89
CA LYS A 910 65.00 7.42 7.29
C LYS A 910 65.31 7.40 8.79
N LEU A 911 64.49 6.72 9.61
CA LEU A 911 64.71 6.63 11.06
C LEU A 911 65.90 5.68 11.36
N PRO A 912 66.87 6.09 12.19
CA PRO A 912 68.06 5.30 12.45
C PRO A 912 67.72 3.96 13.13
N LYS A 913 68.40 2.88 12.72
CA LYS A 913 68.30 1.52 13.27
C LYS A 913 66.96 0.79 13.05
N VAL A 914 65.93 1.41 12.44
CA VAL A 914 64.63 0.75 12.19
C VAL A 914 64.78 -0.50 11.31
N LEU A 915 65.62 -0.44 10.27
CA LEU A 915 65.94 -1.58 9.41
C LEU A 915 66.56 -2.75 10.21
N ASP A 916 67.58 -2.47 11.03
CA ASP A 916 68.25 -3.49 11.85
C ASP A 916 67.31 -4.12 12.87
N ARG A 917 66.42 -3.31 13.48
CA ARG A 917 65.36 -3.79 14.37
C ARG A 917 64.43 -4.78 13.64
N ILE A 918 63.96 -4.44 12.44
CA ILE A 918 63.06 -5.30 11.65
C ILE A 918 63.77 -6.58 11.18
N HIS A 919 65.01 -6.49 10.69
CA HIS A 919 65.82 -7.66 10.31
C HIS A 919 66.08 -8.58 11.51
N SER A 920 66.41 -8.04 12.67
CA SER A 920 66.63 -8.81 13.91
C SER A 920 65.34 -9.54 14.34
N ILE A 921 64.21 -8.83 14.37
CA ILE A 921 62.89 -9.41 14.69
C ILE A 921 62.52 -10.51 13.68
N TYR A 922 62.76 -10.31 12.38
CA TYR A 922 62.49 -11.32 11.36
C TYR A 922 63.34 -12.59 11.54
N ARG A 923 64.66 -12.46 11.65
CA ARG A 923 65.59 -13.60 11.81
C ARG A 923 65.23 -14.45 13.04
N LEU A 924 64.93 -13.80 14.17
CA LEU A 924 64.49 -14.47 15.39
C LEU A 924 63.12 -15.16 15.23
N THR A 925 62.16 -14.52 14.56
CA THR A 925 60.82 -15.08 14.30
C THR A 925 60.90 -16.29 13.37
N ALA A 926 61.70 -16.22 12.30
CA ALA A 926 61.93 -17.31 11.37
C ALA A 926 62.62 -18.51 12.04
N ARG A 927 63.65 -18.27 12.88
CA ARG A 927 64.30 -19.30 13.68
C ARG A 927 63.31 -19.99 14.62
N LYS A 928 62.42 -19.24 15.30
CA LYS A 928 61.39 -19.84 16.17
C LYS A 928 60.39 -20.68 15.36
N HIS A 929 59.86 -20.15 14.26
CA HIS A 929 58.92 -20.88 13.40
C HIS A 929 59.51 -22.22 12.90
N LYS A 930 60.80 -22.25 12.53
CA LYS A 930 61.49 -23.50 12.18
C LYS A 930 61.48 -24.51 13.34
N MET A 931 61.91 -24.10 14.52
CA MET A 931 61.94 -24.98 15.71
C MET A 931 60.55 -25.46 16.14
N ASP A 932 59.52 -24.59 16.09
CA ASP A 932 58.15 -24.98 16.43
C ASP A 932 57.56 -25.95 15.38
N ALA A 933 57.87 -25.77 14.09
CA ALA A 933 57.47 -26.71 13.03
C ALA A 933 58.13 -28.09 13.21
N GLU A 934 59.44 -28.14 13.47
CA GLU A 934 60.18 -29.36 13.81
C GLU A 934 59.56 -30.04 15.05
N ARG A 935 59.21 -29.27 16.08
CA ARG A 935 58.56 -29.76 17.30
C ARG A 935 57.14 -30.28 17.05
N THR A 936 56.37 -29.71 16.13
CA THR A 936 55.07 -30.28 15.72
C THR A 936 55.23 -31.58 14.94
N VAL A 937 56.23 -31.69 14.05
CA VAL A 937 56.53 -32.95 13.34
C VAL A 937 56.95 -34.05 14.32
N VAL A 938 57.77 -33.73 15.33
CA VAL A 938 58.14 -34.69 16.39
C VAL A 938 56.90 -35.11 17.21
N LYS A 939 56.02 -34.18 17.58
CA LYS A 939 54.75 -34.52 18.24
C LYS A 939 53.81 -35.36 17.37
N GLN A 940 53.73 -35.09 16.08
CA GLN A 940 52.95 -35.91 15.16
C GLN A 940 53.52 -37.33 15.07
N LYS A 941 54.85 -37.48 14.97
CA LYS A 941 55.52 -38.79 15.02
C LYS A 941 55.26 -39.54 16.33
N MET A 942 55.27 -38.87 17.49
CA MET A 942 54.89 -39.49 18.78
C MET A 942 53.41 -39.88 18.86
N ASN A 943 52.50 -39.09 18.29
CA ASN A 943 51.07 -39.43 18.27
C ASN A 943 50.77 -40.59 17.29
N LEU A 944 51.52 -40.67 16.18
CA LEU A 944 51.42 -41.74 15.18
C LEU A 944 51.88 -43.10 15.71
N SER A 945 52.75 -43.16 16.73
CA SER A 945 53.13 -44.43 17.37
C SER A 945 52.12 -44.93 18.42
N ILE A 946 51.04 -44.18 18.69
CA ILE A 946 50.01 -44.55 19.67
C ILE A 946 48.68 -44.88 18.96
N ASN A 947 48.30 -44.11 17.95
CA ASN A 947 47.05 -44.30 17.21
C ASN A 947 47.35 -44.70 15.75
N GLY A 948 47.30 -46.00 15.46
CA GLY A 948 47.67 -46.60 14.17
C GLY A 948 46.70 -46.34 13.01
N SER A 949 46.37 -45.08 12.72
CA SER A 949 45.52 -44.68 11.58
C SER A 949 46.28 -43.80 10.59
N PHE A 950 46.49 -44.29 9.37
CA PHE A 950 47.10 -43.53 8.28
C PHE A 950 46.13 -42.45 7.77
N PHE A 951 46.26 -41.23 8.30
CA PHE A 951 45.75 -40.02 7.65
C PHE A 951 46.92 -39.12 7.24
N VAL A 952 47.27 -39.16 5.95
CA VAL A 952 48.20 -38.21 5.35
C VAL A 952 47.54 -36.83 5.39
N GLN A 953 48.10 -35.93 6.19
CA GLN A 953 47.62 -34.55 6.24
C GLN A 953 48.01 -33.85 4.93
N ALA A 954 47.03 -33.26 4.24
CA ALA A 954 47.25 -32.70 2.91
C ALA A 954 48.30 -31.59 2.91
N THR A 955 49.27 -31.68 1.99
CA THR A 955 50.32 -30.68 1.79
C THR A 955 49.68 -29.29 1.57
N PRO A 956 50.06 -28.25 2.34
CA PRO A 956 49.51 -26.93 2.12
C PRO A 956 50.00 -26.39 0.77
N LEU A 957 49.08 -26.23 -0.20
CA LEU A 957 49.40 -25.57 -1.47
C LEU A 957 49.95 -24.17 -1.18
N GLY A 958 51.05 -23.83 -1.85
CA GLY A 958 51.59 -22.47 -1.83
C GLY A 958 50.59 -21.50 -2.43
N PHE A 959 49.98 -20.66 -1.60
CA PHE A 959 49.21 -19.52 -2.08
C PHE A 959 50.17 -18.49 -2.67
N ASN A 960 50.07 -18.26 -3.99
CA ASN A 960 50.91 -17.32 -4.72
C ASN A 960 50.97 -15.94 -4.02
N THR A 961 52.17 -15.40 -3.90
CA THR A 961 52.52 -14.23 -3.06
C THR A 961 52.13 -12.87 -3.65
N LEU A 962 51.27 -12.84 -4.68
CA LEU A 962 50.85 -11.62 -5.38
C LEU A 962 49.42 -11.25 -4.99
N SER A 963 49.21 -9.98 -4.61
CA SER A 963 47.94 -9.40 -4.11
C SER A 963 47.50 -9.84 -2.70
N LEU A 964 48.29 -9.49 -1.68
CA LEU A 964 47.91 -9.62 -0.25
C LEU A 964 47.40 -8.32 0.40
N VAL A 965 47.30 -7.21 -0.36
CA VAL A 965 47.07 -5.84 0.17
C VAL A 965 45.76 -5.22 -0.35
N SER A 966 44.87 -6.05 -0.93
CA SER A 966 43.60 -5.64 -1.51
C SER A 966 42.52 -5.39 -0.45
N ARG A 967 42.58 -4.20 0.17
CA ARG A 967 41.56 -3.60 1.08
C ARG A 967 41.21 -4.45 2.31
N PHE A 968 42.00 -4.30 3.38
CA PHE A 968 41.49 -4.55 4.73
C PHE A 968 40.39 -3.53 5.06
N VAL A 969 39.20 -3.99 5.43
CA VAL A 969 38.02 -3.14 5.66
C VAL A 969 37.55 -3.26 7.12
N PRO A 970 37.08 -2.18 7.78
CA PRO A 970 36.53 -2.26 9.13
C PRO A 970 35.33 -3.19 9.28
N ASP A 971 35.09 -3.64 10.51
CA ASP A 971 34.18 -4.77 10.72
C ASP A 971 32.71 -4.48 10.43
N TRP A 972 32.28 -3.22 10.54
CA TRP A 972 30.94 -2.77 10.18
C TRP A 972 30.62 -2.87 8.67
N VAL A 973 31.62 -3.08 7.80
CA VAL A 973 31.39 -3.33 6.37
C VAL A 973 31.19 -4.83 6.14
N LEU A 974 29.98 -5.20 5.71
CA LEU A 974 29.52 -6.59 5.60
C LEU A 974 29.75 -7.20 4.21
N THR A 975 30.92 -6.96 3.60
CA THR A 975 31.35 -7.64 2.36
C THR A 975 31.80 -9.08 2.64
N LYS A 976 31.77 -9.94 1.62
CA LYS A 976 32.21 -11.35 1.75
C LYS A 976 33.73 -11.49 1.75
N ASP A 977 34.43 -10.54 1.14
CA ASP A 977 35.83 -10.63 0.77
C ASP A 977 36.77 -10.22 1.93
N LYS A 978 36.35 -10.49 3.18
CA LYS A 978 37.15 -10.20 4.38
C LYS A 978 38.32 -11.18 4.49
N LEU A 979 39.51 -10.67 4.18
CA LEU A 979 40.78 -11.26 4.56
C LEU A 979 40.80 -11.46 6.09
N LYS A 980 41.03 -12.70 6.55
CA LYS A 980 41.12 -13.03 7.98
C LYS A 980 42.40 -12.45 8.58
N ASP A 981 42.34 -11.98 9.83
CA ASP A 981 43.53 -11.66 10.64
C ASP A 981 44.56 -12.81 10.51
N ILE A 982 45.78 -12.50 10.09
CA ILE A 982 46.83 -13.50 9.87
C ILE A 982 47.35 -13.97 11.25
N VAL A 983 47.11 -15.23 11.59
CA VAL A 983 47.47 -15.78 12.91
C VAL A 983 48.95 -16.17 12.98
N ASP A 984 49.62 -16.39 11.84
CA ASP A 984 51.03 -16.75 11.76
C ASP A 984 51.96 -15.53 11.99
N PRO A 985 52.83 -15.56 13.02
CA PRO A 985 53.85 -14.53 13.27
C PRO A 985 54.83 -14.31 12.11
N LEU A 986 55.21 -15.37 11.39
CA LEU A 986 56.22 -15.26 10.33
C LEU A 986 55.66 -14.54 9.10
N ARG A 987 54.44 -14.88 8.67
CA ARG A 987 53.71 -14.15 7.64
C ARG A 987 53.36 -12.72 8.07
N ALA A 988 53.09 -12.48 9.36
CA ALA A 988 52.80 -11.15 9.87
C ALA A 988 54.03 -10.21 9.78
N ILE A 989 55.23 -10.66 10.17
CA ILE A 989 56.45 -9.83 10.04
C ILE A 989 56.90 -9.68 8.57
N LYS A 990 56.76 -10.72 7.74
CA LYS A 990 57.02 -10.63 6.29
C LYS A 990 56.14 -9.58 5.61
N MET A 991 54.88 -9.45 6.04
CA MET A 991 53.97 -8.44 5.51
C MET A 991 54.44 -7.00 5.82
N VAL A 992 55.01 -6.74 7.01
CA VAL A 992 55.58 -5.43 7.38
C VAL A 992 56.78 -5.08 6.49
N ALA A 993 57.68 -6.03 6.26
CA ALA A 993 58.82 -5.83 5.38
C ALA A 993 58.39 -5.60 3.92
N ASN A 994 57.40 -6.36 3.43
CA ASN A 994 56.84 -6.17 2.10
C ASN A 994 56.20 -4.78 1.93
N THR A 995 55.58 -4.19 2.97
CA THR A 995 55.06 -2.81 2.91
C THR A 995 56.17 -1.76 2.90
N LEU A 996 57.36 -2.08 3.40
CA LEU A 996 58.55 -1.22 3.39
C LEU A 996 59.51 -1.52 2.21
N SER A 997 59.14 -2.44 1.30
CA SER A 997 59.99 -2.94 0.21
C SER A 997 61.35 -3.52 0.67
N ILE A 998 61.42 -4.04 1.90
CA ILE A 998 62.64 -4.62 2.48
C ILE A 998 62.84 -6.05 1.96
N VAL A 999 64.06 -6.36 1.50
CA VAL A 999 64.49 -7.72 1.13
C VAL A 999 64.94 -8.47 2.39
N LEU A 1000 64.28 -9.60 2.70
CA LEU A 1000 64.37 -10.35 3.97
C LEU A 1000 65.03 -11.73 3.90
#